data_AF-A0A9E5IMF8-F1
#
_entry.id   AF-A0A9E5IMF8-F1
#
_cell.length_a   1.000
_cell.length_b   1.000
_cell.length_c   1.000
_cell.angle_alpha   90.00
_cell.angle_beta   90.00
_cell.angle_gamma   90.00
#
_symmetry.space_group_name_H-M   'P 1'
#
loop_
_entity.id
_entity.type
_entity.pdbx_description
1 polymer ?
#
loop_
_entity_poly.entity_id
_entity_poly.type
_entity_poly.pdbx_seq_one_letter_code
_entity_poly.pdbx_strand_id
1 'polypeptide(L)'
;AAARAAGLAVSNHPRGLVLAGPATVNLAALPAERLDTLIALFDTPEKFADPAIATRSFATLGRQGPWTDHARATPEQLTALAAPEFKWPSVPFASYDFTGFNAALLGSAPPPPGEYPRILFSAADVPALAARLRDQRVGQLSLIEIEELFRASWWDPSTSDGALFVKLAAGETNDLKLGEIDWSAKHFSPANRFALPHVFDGQKPGIFNTHVAYVPECLGTMALYCLLTGDEIRGRQAAAAIATYFRLREPAVDAYLAVSDADFGNDEFKGSGAATHWRGMHALVSQMNLGLCLDFAGKWMTPAEKDLMRRIIAKATYGRRSYGQDGPARFRDVNWVTWDLPHFLALCAIEGLPGFDPEGYASGAETVRAFLDWGIDRHGQIYESNGKNVGGLQFQLLSMVALARRGENLFGHPHWRALPAAQTQTTSPTGRVVVSGGTFSGSALSFQFLNELRAFYPEERSFDYLLSQPLLNLANNTPTTVRNEAERLAAFDADVARAALRAPKGLAKLRLPSPTYPAFTRSFLYDTDWSPATRADVGLPLDYVNEVHGVFSAYSDREPSSAWINLIVRPNHYMGAGHHHSDAGMFHFSSLGVDWIAESPFSMSYPGKYHNQVVVDGESQSDQFPSRASWLGASIGTAASAASADLTYAYSWRWLTQPNATWEKHDTEAPSGWEVEPAADIIHFYQGTARYKMRPWWSTYAVSNWTPTLRAPFNPMRRVFRTVALVRGPRPYGVVVDDVKKDDATRLYEWTACPVAGIVSVKLPGLPAGWLALGQKEVAADQSGRPLLLIAPLADPASPQNARIDTLAGPPDRAGKSQTYERVDIPVRAAEVRYRVLLLPHRVGSPFPVITYDPAADRAIVDGDELRFTVGTDERTRFAVTRAGASLLISP
;
A
#
# COMPACT_ATOMS: atom_id res chain seq x y z
N ALA A 1 4.45 31.60 -31.61
CA ALA A 1 5.42 31.89 -32.69
C ALA A 1 5.16 31.01 -33.92
N ALA A 2 5.19 29.68 -33.79
CA ALA A 2 4.92 28.74 -34.89
C ALA A 2 3.63 29.04 -35.69
N ALA A 3 2.51 29.29 -35.00
CA ALA A 3 1.25 29.67 -35.65
C ALA A 3 1.35 30.93 -36.52
N ARG A 4 2.04 31.98 -36.05
CA ARG A 4 2.24 33.22 -36.81
C ARG A 4 3.14 32.99 -38.02
N ALA A 5 4.16 32.13 -37.89
CA ALA A 5 5.02 31.73 -39.00
C ALA A 5 4.25 30.94 -40.07
N ALA A 6 3.17 30.24 -39.69
CA ALA A 6 2.25 29.58 -40.60
C ALA A 6 1.15 30.51 -41.16
N GLY A 7 1.26 31.83 -40.97
CA GLY A 7 0.28 32.81 -41.48
C GLY A 7 -1.03 32.88 -40.69
N LEU A 8 -1.12 32.26 -39.52
CA LEU A 8 -2.32 32.26 -38.69
C LEU A 8 -2.36 33.51 -37.79
N ALA A 9 -3.56 34.09 -37.66
CA ALA A 9 -3.89 35.03 -36.60
C ALA A 9 -3.86 34.30 -35.26
N VAL A 10 -3.34 34.98 -34.22
CA VAL A 10 -3.26 34.42 -32.87
C VAL A 10 -3.98 35.34 -31.90
N SER A 11 -5.05 34.82 -31.30
CA SER A 11 -5.78 35.46 -30.20
C SER A 11 -5.33 34.87 -28.87
N ASN A 12 -5.07 35.74 -27.89
CA ASN A 12 -4.70 35.33 -26.54
C ASN A 12 -5.72 35.89 -25.54
N HIS A 13 -6.05 35.10 -24.52
CA HIS A 13 -6.77 35.57 -23.35
C HIS A 13 -5.83 35.56 -22.13
N PRO A 14 -5.89 36.55 -21.21
CA PRO A 14 -5.07 36.57 -19.99
C PRO A 14 -5.19 35.30 -19.12
N ARG A 15 -6.31 34.56 -19.29
CA ARG A 15 -6.59 33.29 -18.60
C ARG A 15 -5.96 32.06 -19.28
N GLY A 16 -4.99 32.26 -20.17
CA GLY A 16 -4.15 31.19 -20.74
C GLY A 16 -4.64 30.59 -22.07
N LEU A 17 -5.82 30.94 -22.57
CA LEU A 17 -6.32 30.48 -23.87
C LEU A 17 -5.56 31.14 -25.02
N VAL A 18 -5.02 30.31 -25.91
CA VAL A 18 -4.39 30.73 -27.17
C VAL A 18 -5.11 30.07 -28.32
N LEU A 19 -5.75 30.86 -29.18
CA LEU A 19 -6.37 30.38 -30.42
C LEU A 19 -5.53 30.81 -31.61
N ALA A 20 -5.21 29.86 -32.48
CA ALA A 20 -4.53 30.11 -33.74
C ALA A 20 -5.45 29.72 -34.90
N GLY A 21 -5.71 30.64 -35.82
CA GLY A 21 -6.63 30.39 -36.94
C GLY A 21 -6.52 31.44 -38.05
N PRO A 22 -7.35 31.33 -39.10
CA PRO A 22 -7.31 32.24 -40.24
C PRO A 22 -7.75 33.67 -39.91
N ALA A 23 -8.39 33.91 -38.75
CA ALA A 23 -8.84 35.22 -38.32
C ALA A 23 -8.66 35.40 -36.80
N THR A 24 -8.54 36.66 -36.37
CA THR A 24 -8.50 37.02 -34.95
C THR A 24 -9.88 36.83 -34.33
N VAL A 25 -9.95 36.03 -33.26
CA VAL A 25 -11.14 35.88 -32.41
C VAL A 25 -11.08 36.90 -31.27
N ASN A 26 -12.12 37.72 -31.09
CA ASN A 26 -12.22 38.63 -29.94
C ASN A 26 -12.72 37.88 -28.70
N LEU A 27 -11.79 37.32 -27.93
CA LEU A 27 -12.11 36.58 -26.71
C LEU A 27 -12.61 37.47 -25.55
N ALA A 28 -12.29 38.76 -25.55
CA ALA A 28 -12.64 39.69 -24.48
C ALA A 28 -14.13 40.07 -24.44
N ALA A 29 -14.86 39.86 -25.55
CA ALA A 29 -16.28 40.16 -25.66
C ALA A 29 -17.20 38.97 -25.29
N LEU A 30 -16.64 37.82 -24.94
CA LEU A 30 -17.43 36.63 -24.61
C LEU A 30 -17.96 36.71 -23.17
N PRO A 31 -19.22 36.31 -22.91
CA PRO A 31 -19.71 36.07 -21.56
C PRO A 31 -18.81 35.10 -20.80
N ALA A 32 -18.61 35.33 -19.50
CA ALA A 32 -17.68 34.55 -18.67
C ALA A 32 -17.95 33.04 -18.72
N GLU A 33 -19.22 32.63 -18.72
CA GLU A 33 -19.66 31.22 -18.84
C GLU A 33 -19.21 30.56 -20.16
N ARG A 34 -19.30 31.29 -21.28
CA ARG A 34 -18.90 30.79 -22.61
C ARG A 34 -17.40 30.73 -22.71
N LEU A 35 -16.71 31.70 -22.12
CA LEU A 35 -15.27 31.70 -22.04
C LEU A 35 -14.75 30.55 -21.15
N ASP A 36 -15.38 30.27 -20.01
CA ASP A 36 -15.06 29.11 -19.15
C ASP A 36 -15.25 27.79 -19.91
N THR A 37 -16.38 27.65 -20.62
CA THR A 37 -16.65 26.49 -21.48
C THR A 37 -15.59 26.32 -22.56
N LEU A 38 -15.26 27.40 -23.27
CA LEU A 38 -14.23 27.37 -24.31
C LEU A 38 -12.86 27.02 -23.73
N ILE A 39 -12.45 27.63 -22.61
CA ILE A 39 -11.17 27.32 -21.97
C ILE A 39 -11.12 25.84 -21.57
N ALA A 40 -12.16 25.33 -20.92
CA ALA A 40 -12.23 23.92 -20.50
C ALA A 40 -12.17 22.94 -21.68
N LEU A 41 -12.72 23.29 -22.85
CA LEU A 41 -12.61 22.49 -24.07
C LEU A 41 -11.18 22.42 -24.64
N PHE A 42 -10.35 23.41 -24.35
CA PHE A 42 -8.94 23.48 -24.78
C PHE A 42 -7.96 23.15 -23.64
N ASP A 43 -8.46 22.76 -22.47
CA ASP A 43 -7.62 22.19 -21.42
C ASP A 43 -7.03 20.86 -21.91
N THR A 44 -5.79 20.61 -21.53
CA THR A 44 -5.26 19.24 -21.62
C THR A 44 -6.03 18.32 -20.65
N PRO A 45 -6.04 16.99 -20.87
CA PRO A 45 -6.56 16.05 -19.89
C PRO A 45 -5.96 16.28 -18.50
N GLU A 46 -4.68 16.64 -18.41
CA GLU A 46 -3.93 16.69 -17.15
C GLU A 46 -3.94 18.05 -16.44
N LYS A 47 -4.06 19.17 -17.16
CA LYS A 47 -3.90 20.53 -16.60
C LYS A 47 -5.01 21.48 -17.03
N PHE A 48 -5.47 22.30 -16.08
CA PHE A 48 -6.27 23.49 -16.32
C PHE A 48 -5.42 24.61 -16.92
N ALA A 49 -5.91 25.25 -17.98
CA ALA A 49 -5.40 26.52 -18.48
C ALA A 49 -5.71 27.66 -17.51
N ASP A 50 -6.83 27.57 -16.79
CA ASP A 50 -7.19 28.42 -15.65
C ASP A 50 -7.67 27.56 -14.46
N PRO A 51 -6.85 27.40 -13.40
CA PRO A 51 -7.20 26.54 -12.26
C PRO A 51 -8.42 27.03 -11.47
N ALA A 52 -8.80 28.31 -11.58
CA ALA A 52 -9.94 28.86 -10.88
C ALA A 52 -11.30 28.50 -11.54
N ILE A 53 -11.29 27.91 -12.74
CA ILE A 53 -12.53 27.40 -13.38
C ILE A 53 -13.22 26.40 -12.48
N ALA A 54 -12.48 25.46 -11.90
CA ALA A 54 -13.06 24.41 -11.05
C ALA A 54 -13.86 25.01 -9.87
N THR A 55 -13.27 25.98 -9.15
CA THR A 55 -13.94 26.66 -8.03
C THR A 55 -15.20 27.44 -8.46
N ARG A 56 -15.25 27.95 -9.70
CA ARG A 56 -16.43 28.65 -10.22
C ARG A 56 -17.53 27.71 -10.75
N SER A 57 -17.12 26.60 -11.36
CA SER A 57 -18.03 25.67 -12.05
C SER A 57 -18.58 24.58 -11.13
N PHE A 58 -17.89 24.23 -10.05
CA PHE A 58 -18.33 23.21 -9.09
C PHE A 58 -18.76 23.87 -7.78
N ALA A 59 -20.06 23.76 -7.44
CA ALA A 59 -20.62 24.40 -6.24
C ALA A 59 -19.90 23.97 -4.95
N THR A 60 -19.47 22.71 -4.86
CA THR A 60 -18.73 22.17 -3.72
C THR A 60 -17.37 22.84 -3.57
N LEU A 61 -16.61 23.00 -4.66
CA LEU A 61 -15.32 23.67 -4.63
C LEU A 61 -15.45 25.17 -4.40
N GLY A 62 -16.52 25.79 -4.91
CA GLY A 62 -16.86 27.18 -4.64
C GLY A 62 -17.07 27.45 -3.15
N ARG A 63 -17.75 26.53 -2.43
CA ARG A 63 -17.88 26.60 -0.96
C ARG A 63 -16.56 26.41 -0.25
N GLN A 64 -15.69 25.54 -0.77
CA GLN A 64 -14.37 25.32 -0.20
C GLN A 64 -13.46 26.55 -0.31
N GLY A 65 -13.53 27.28 -1.44
CA GLY A 65 -12.69 28.45 -1.70
C GLY A 65 -11.20 28.10 -1.88
N PRO A 66 -10.36 29.10 -2.21
CA PRO A 66 -8.91 28.90 -2.31
C PRO A 66 -8.31 28.65 -0.92
N TRP A 67 -7.29 27.79 -0.85
CA TRP A 67 -6.62 27.46 0.41
C TRP A 67 -5.98 28.67 1.11
N THR A 68 -5.64 29.73 0.37
CA THR A 68 -5.08 30.98 0.90
C THR A 68 -6.03 31.76 1.79
N ASP A 69 -7.34 31.47 1.71
CA ASP A 69 -8.33 32.06 2.62
C ASP A 69 -8.30 31.38 4.00
N HIS A 70 -7.71 30.18 4.08
CA HIS A 70 -7.71 29.31 5.27
C HIS A 70 -6.33 29.13 5.89
N ALA A 71 -5.25 29.51 5.20
CA ALA A 71 -3.88 29.35 5.69
C ALA A 71 -2.97 30.52 5.32
N ARG A 72 -2.04 30.84 6.23
CA ARG A 72 -1.03 31.89 6.01
C ARG A 72 0.07 31.41 5.04
N ALA A 73 0.47 32.30 4.14
CA ALA A 73 1.60 32.11 3.25
C ALA A 73 2.37 33.43 3.10
N THR A 74 3.69 33.34 3.05
CA THR A 74 4.56 34.49 2.73
C THR A 74 4.59 34.75 1.23
N PRO A 75 4.89 35.99 0.78
CA PRO A 75 5.10 36.29 -0.64
C PRO A 75 6.15 35.39 -1.30
N GLU A 76 7.21 35.03 -0.57
CA GLU A 76 8.29 34.15 -1.03
C GLU A 76 7.78 32.72 -1.27
N GLN A 77 6.97 32.18 -0.34
CA GLN A 77 6.34 30.86 -0.50
C GLN A 77 5.37 30.83 -1.70
N LEU A 78 4.54 31.86 -1.86
CA LEU A 78 3.64 31.96 -3.01
C LEU A 78 4.42 32.03 -4.33
N THR A 79 5.52 32.78 -4.34
CA THR A 79 6.42 32.87 -5.51
C THR A 79 7.06 31.52 -5.82
N ALA A 80 7.54 30.79 -4.79
CA ALA A 80 8.13 29.48 -4.95
C ALA A 80 7.13 28.44 -5.47
N LEU A 81 5.90 28.43 -4.95
CA LEU A 81 4.84 27.54 -5.42
C LEU A 81 4.42 27.83 -6.86
N ALA A 82 4.50 29.09 -7.31
CA ALA A 82 4.20 29.50 -8.68
C ALA A 82 5.36 29.28 -9.67
N ALA A 83 6.56 28.95 -9.19
CA ALA A 83 7.71 28.68 -10.04
C ALA A 83 7.51 27.41 -10.89
N PRO A 84 8.29 27.22 -11.98
CA PRO A 84 8.20 26.01 -12.81
C PRO A 84 8.39 24.74 -11.99
N GLU A 85 7.67 23.68 -12.33
CA GLU A 85 7.73 22.39 -11.63
C GLU A 85 9.16 21.90 -11.41
N PHE A 86 9.43 21.43 -10.20
CA PHE A 86 10.72 20.86 -9.87
C PHE A 86 10.93 19.58 -10.68
N LYS A 87 12.05 19.50 -11.40
CA LYS A 87 12.39 18.32 -12.20
C LYS A 87 13.05 17.27 -11.33
N TRP A 88 12.30 16.23 -11.02
CA TRP A 88 12.79 15.09 -10.27
C TRP A 88 13.63 14.16 -11.18
N PRO A 89 14.80 13.69 -10.71
CA PRO A 89 15.59 12.72 -11.47
C PRO A 89 14.87 11.38 -11.50
N SER A 90 14.71 10.78 -12.69
CA SER A 90 14.28 9.39 -12.83
C SER A 90 15.49 8.45 -12.91
N VAL A 91 15.25 7.18 -12.63
CA VAL A 91 16.26 6.15 -12.78
C VAL A 91 16.55 5.93 -14.28
N PRO A 92 17.82 6.03 -14.72
CA PRO A 92 18.15 5.82 -16.13
C PRO A 92 18.07 4.34 -16.50
N PHE A 93 17.52 4.01 -17.66
CA PHE A 93 17.49 2.62 -18.18
C PHE A 93 18.85 1.91 -18.17
N ALA A 94 19.96 2.65 -18.26
CA ALA A 94 21.32 2.10 -18.20
C ALA A 94 21.68 1.46 -16.83
N SER A 95 20.92 1.74 -15.77
CA SER A 95 21.11 1.09 -14.46
C SER A 95 20.30 -0.20 -14.29
N TYR A 96 19.50 -0.58 -15.29
CA TYR A 96 18.62 -1.73 -15.16
C TYR A 96 19.41 -3.03 -15.20
N ASP A 97 19.12 -3.92 -14.25
CA ASP A 97 19.75 -5.22 -14.10
C ASP A 97 18.74 -6.35 -14.33
N PHE A 98 18.92 -7.08 -15.43
CA PHE A 98 18.10 -8.22 -15.81
C PHE A 98 18.70 -9.57 -15.39
N THR A 99 19.72 -9.58 -14.53
CA THR A 99 20.32 -10.82 -14.02
C THR A 99 19.26 -11.69 -13.33
N GLY A 100 19.18 -12.95 -13.73
CA GLY A 100 18.19 -13.91 -13.24
C GLY A 100 16.76 -13.69 -13.75
N PHE A 101 16.51 -12.68 -14.62
CA PHE A 101 15.18 -12.43 -15.18
C PHE A 101 14.81 -13.49 -16.22
N ASN A 102 13.69 -14.18 -15.99
CA ASN A 102 13.15 -15.18 -16.90
C ASN A 102 12.29 -14.52 -18.00
N ALA A 103 12.97 -14.01 -19.03
CA ALA A 103 12.32 -13.36 -20.18
C ALA A 103 11.37 -14.29 -20.96
N ALA A 104 11.53 -15.62 -20.87
CA ALA A 104 10.66 -16.57 -21.57
C ALA A 104 9.19 -16.48 -21.11
N LEU A 105 8.94 -16.00 -19.89
CA LEU A 105 7.58 -15.81 -19.37
C LEU A 105 6.85 -14.60 -19.95
N LEU A 106 7.56 -13.70 -20.65
CA LEU A 106 6.91 -12.60 -21.38
C LEU A 106 6.13 -13.09 -22.60
N GLY A 107 6.41 -14.30 -23.08
CA GLY A 107 5.83 -14.87 -24.30
C GLY A 107 6.31 -14.17 -25.57
N SER A 108 5.69 -14.53 -26.69
CA SER A 108 5.95 -13.97 -28.01
C SER A 108 5.47 -12.51 -28.14
N ALA A 109 5.95 -11.78 -29.15
CA ALA A 109 5.48 -10.41 -29.41
C ALA A 109 3.95 -10.34 -29.61
N PRO A 110 3.29 -9.21 -29.28
CA PRO A 110 1.87 -9.05 -29.49
C PRO A 110 1.49 -9.29 -30.96
N PRO A 111 0.40 -10.04 -31.24
CA PRO A 111 -0.10 -10.22 -32.60
C PRO A 111 -0.69 -8.91 -33.16
N PRO A 112 -1.01 -8.87 -34.48
CA PRO A 112 -1.65 -7.73 -35.11
C PRO A 112 -2.91 -7.23 -34.37
N PRO A 113 -3.28 -5.93 -34.52
CA PRO A 113 -4.49 -5.38 -33.93
C PRO A 113 -5.75 -6.21 -34.22
N GLY A 114 -6.51 -6.56 -33.17
CA GLY A 114 -7.76 -7.33 -33.27
C GLY A 114 -7.59 -8.86 -33.21
N GLU A 115 -6.35 -9.35 -33.15
CA GLU A 115 -6.03 -10.74 -32.83
C GLU A 115 -5.77 -10.89 -31.32
N TYR A 116 -6.30 -11.97 -30.73
CA TYR A 116 -6.28 -12.19 -29.29
C TYR A 116 -5.92 -13.65 -28.96
N PRO A 117 -5.27 -13.92 -27.81
CA PRO A 117 -4.80 -12.96 -26.81
C PRO A 117 -3.59 -12.15 -27.28
N ARG A 118 -3.37 -10.98 -26.69
CA ARG A 118 -2.30 -10.05 -27.06
C ARG A 118 -1.69 -9.28 -25.88
N ILE A 119 -2.40 -9.13 -24.76
CA ILE A 119 -1.92 -8.29 -23.64
C ILE A 119 -0.77 -8.98 -22.92
N LEU A 120 -1.03 -10.16 -22.31
CA LEU A 120 -0.08 -10.85 -21.44
C LEU A 120 0.69 -11.96 -22.13
N PHE A 121 0.07 -12.60 -23.12
CA PHE A 121 0.64 -13.67 -23.94
C PHE A 121 -0.05 -13.66 -25.31
N SER A 122 0.49 -14.38 -26.28
CA SER A 122 -0.14 -14.57 -27.60
C SER A 122 -0.69 -16.00 -27.72
N ALA A 123 -1.54 -16.25 -28.71
CA ALA A 123 -2.09 -17.59 -28.95
C ALA A 123 -1.00 -18.68 -29.12
N ALA A 124 0.16 -18.33 -29.67
CA ALA A 124 1.30 -19.24 -29.83
C ALA A 124 1.93 -19.68 -28.50
N ASP A 125 1.75 -18.92 -27.43
CA ASP A 125 2.34 -19.18 -26.11
C ASP A 125 1.48 -20.13 -25.26
N VAL A 126 0.20 -20.31 -25.62
CA VAL A 126 -0.78 -21.11 -24.87
C VAL A 126 -0.31 -22.54 -24.58
N PRO A 127 0.27 -23.30 -25.53
CA PRO A 127 0.73 -24.66 -25.25
C PRO A 127 1.81 -24.71 -24.15
N ALA A 128 2.75 -23.76 -24.15
CA ALA A 128 3.82 -23.69 -23.16
C ALA A 128 3.29 -23.30 -21.77
N LEU A 129 2.36 -22.34 -21.73
CA LEU A 129 1.68 -21.95 -20.49
C LEU A 129 0.87 -23.12 -19.89
N ALA A 130 0.11 -23.82 -20.73
CA ALA A 130 -0.67 -24.99 -20.32
C ALA A 130 0.20 -26.14 -19.81
N ALA A 131 1.34 -26.41 -20.47
CA ALA A 131 2.30 -27.39 -20.01
C ALA A 131 2.86 -27.02 -18.63
N ARG A 132 3.30 -25.77 -18.45
CA ARG A 132 3.83 -25.30 -17.16
C ARG A 132 2.82 -25.48 -16.02
N LEU A 133 1.54 -25.13 -16.23
CA LEU A 133 0.53 -25.29 -15.19
C LEU A 133 0.27 -26.75 -14.82
N ARG A 134 0.40 -27.67 -15.77
CA ARG A 134 0.31 -29.10 -15.50
C ARG A 134 1.56 -29.65 -14.83
N ASP A 135 2.72 -29.04 -15.02
CA ASP A 135 3.99 -29.53 -14.48
C ASP A 135 4.29 -28.98 -13.07
N GLN A 136 3.58 -27.93 -12.64
CA GLN A 136 3.77 -27.28 -11.33
C GLN A 136 2.62 -27.65 -10.37
N ARG A 137 2.92 -28.01 -9.13
CA ARG A 137 1.90 -28.34 -8.11
C ARG A 137 0.96 -27.18 -7.82
N VAL A 138 1.49 -25.95 -7.75
CA VAL A 138 0.67 -24.74 -7.57
C VAL A 138 -0.29 -24.56 -8.75
N GLY A 139 0.20 -24.75 -9.98
CA GLY A 139 -0.62 -24.67 -11.20
C GLY A 139 -1.71 -25.75 -11.25
N GLN A 140 -1.37 -26.99 -10.90
CA GLN A 140 -2.34 -28.09 -10.80
C GLN A 140 -3.43 -27.78 -9.76
N LEU A 141 -3.06 -27.26 -8.59
CA LEU A 141 -4.01 -26.88 -7.55
C LEU A 141 -4.93 -25.75 -8.03
N SER A 142 -4.41 -24.70 -8.67
CA SER A 142 -5.22 -23.63 -9.26
C SER A 142 -6.21 -24.16 -10.30
N LEU A 143 -5.78 -25.08 -11.18
CA LEU A 143 -6.65 -25.74 -12.16
C LEU A 143 -7.79 -26.51 -11.47
N ILE A 144 -7.46 -27.30 -10.45
CA ILE A 144 -8.43 -28.08 -9.67
C ILE A 144 -9.45 -27.15 -8.99
N GLU A 145 -8.98 -26.10 -8.32
CA GLU A 145 -9.86 -25.16 -7.62
C GLU A 145 -10.80 -24.44 -8.57
N ILE A 146 -10.31 -23.93 -9.70
CA ILE A 146 -11.14 -23.30 -10.73
C ILE A 146 -12.21 -24.28 -11.23
N GLU A 147 -11.80 -25.50 -11.57
CA GLU A 147 -12.69 -26.52 -12.12
C GLU A 147 -13.79 -26.90 -11.11
N GLU A 148 -13.45 -27.19 -9.86
CA GLU A 148 -14.42 -27.58 -8.84
C GLU A 148 -15.34 -26.42 -8.45
N LEU A 149 -14.83 -25.18 -8.38
CA LEU A 149 -15.66 -23.98 -8.15
C LEU A 149 -16.69 -23.79 -9.26
N PHE A 150 -16.29 -23.87 -10.54
CA PHE A 150 -17.23 -23.72 -11.64
C PHE A 150 -18.21 -24.90 -11.75
N ARG A 151 -17.76 -26.15 -11.52
CA ARG A 151 -18.66 -27.31 -11.47
C ARG A 151 -19.76 -27.17 -10.43
N ALA A 152 -19.44 -26.62 -9.26
CA ALA A 152 -20.41 -26.41 -8.18
C ALA A 152 -21.26 -25.13 -8.35
N SER A 153 -21.02 -24.32 -9.38
CA SER A 153 -21.71 -23.06 -9.63
C SER A 153 -22.00 -22.88 -11.13
N TRP A 154 -21.20 -22.08 -11.84
CA TRP A 154 -21.43 -21.61 -13.21
C TRP A 154 -21.65 -22.71 -14.27
N TRP A 155 -21.17 -23.93 -14.05
CA TRP A 155 -21.37 -25.06 -14.98
C TRP A 155 -22.50 -26.01 -14.58
N ASP A 156 -23.15 -25.77 -13.44
CA ASP A 156 -24.36 -26.48 -13.04
C ASP A 156 -25.58 -25.57 -13.29
N PRO A 157 -26.38 -25.84 -14.35
CA PRO A 157 -27.56 -25.03 -14.70
C PRO A 157 -28.63 -24.97 -13.60
N SER A 158 -28.60 -25.86 -12.61
CA SER A 158 -29.53 -25.84 -11.48
C SER A 158 -29.19 -24.77 -10.43
N THR A 159 -27.97 -24.24 -10.46
CA THR A 159 -27.54 -23.15 -9.57
C THR A 159 -27.94 -21.79 -10.14
N SER A 160 -27.95 -20.76 -9.27
CA SER A 160 -28.22 -19.39 -9.72
C SER A 160 -27.21 -18.89 -10.76
N ASP A 161 -25.93 -19.23 -10.60
CA ASP A 161 -24.88 -18.80 -11.52
C ASP A 161 -24.93 -19.57 -12.84
N GLY A 162 -25.18 -20.89 -12.81
CA GLY A 162 -25.29 -21.68 -14.03
C GLY A 162 -26.52 -21.32 -14.86
N ALA A 163 -27.66 -21.05 -14.21
CA ALA A 163 -28.86 -20.55 -14.91
C ALA A 163 -28.59 -19.19 -15.59
N LEU A 164 -27.88 -18.29 -14.92
CA LEU A 164 -27.44 -17.02 -15.50
C LEU A 164 -26.46 -17.24 -16.67
N PHE A 165 -25.48 -18.13 -16.51
CA PHE A 165 -24.49 -18.44 -17.52
C PHE A 165 -25.12 -18.93 -18.82
N VAL A 166 -26.10 -19.85 -18.73
CA VAL A 166 -26.84 -20.36 -19.88
C VAL A 166 -27.51 -19.22 -20.65
N LYS A 167 -28.20 -18.31 -19.95
CA LYS A 167 -28.88 -17.16 -20.56
C LYS A 167 -27.89 -16.21 -21.26
N LEU A 168 -26.82 -15.84 -20.56
CA LEU A 168 -25.80 -14.94 -21.10
C LEU A 168 -25.11 -15.56 -22.34
N ALA A 169 -24.76 -16.85 -22.28
CA ALA A 169 -24.15 -17.59 -23.38
C ALA A 169 -25.09 -17.75 -24.59
N ALA A 170 -26.41 -17.79 -24.37
CA ALA A 170 -27.42 -17.81 -25.42
C ALA A 170 -27.70 -16.42 -26.03
N GLY A 171 -27.10 -15.35 -25.50
CA GLY A 171 -27.34 -14.00 -26.00
C GLY A 171 -28.57 -13.30 -25.41
N GLU A 172 -29.20 -13.88 -24.39
CA GLU A 172 -30.45 -13.37 -23.83
C GLU A 172 -30.24 -12.13 -22.96
N THR A 173 -31.06 -11.09 -23.17
CA THR A 173 -30.98 -9.82 -22.43
C THR A 173 -32.29 -9.40 -21.76
N ASN A 174 -33.44 -9.87 -22.24
CA ASN A 174 -34.75 -9.27 -21.93
C ASN A 174 -35.16 -9.37 -20.46
N ASP A 175 -34.72 -10.42 -19.76
CA ASP A 175 -35.05 -10.67 -18.35
C ASP A 175 -33.86 -10.48 -17.40
N LEU A 176 -32.75 -9.95 -17.90
CA LEU A 176 -31.54 -9.76 -17.12
C LEU A 176 -31.42 -8.30 -16.71
N LYS A 177 -31.64 -8.04 -15.42
CA LYS A 177 -31.39 -6.74 -14.79
C LYS A 177 -30.17 -6.84 -13.90
N LEU A 178 -29.24 -5.92 -14.09
CA LEU A 178 -28.12 -5.80 -13.18
C LEU A 178 -28.60 -5.14 -11.90
N GLY A 179 -28.11 -5.63 -10.76
CA GLY A 179 -28.43 -5.04 -9.47
C GLY A 179 -28.18 -3.54 -9.49
N GLU A 180 -29.09 -2.77 -8.91
CA GLU A 180 -28.86 -1.34 -8.72
C GLU A 180 -27.55 -1.16 -7.96
N ILE A 181 -26.61 -0.48 -8.61
CA ILE A 181 -25.42 0.01 -7.94
C ILE A 181 -25.87 1.28 -7.23
N ASP A 182 -26.20 1.16 -5.95
CA ASP A 182 -26.56 2.31 -5.12
C ASP A 182 -25.29 3.13 -4.87
N TRP A 183 -25.10 4.19 -5.65
CA TRP A 183 -24.01 5.15 -5.49
C TRP A 183 -24.07 5.93 -4.16
N SER A 184 -25.10 5.74 -3.34
CA SER A 184 -25.23 6.43 -2.06
C SER A 184 -24.31 5.85 -0.97
N ALA A 185 -24.03 6.69 0.03
CA ALA A 185 -23.25 6.35 1.23
C ALA A 185 -23.71 5.06 1.97
N LYS A 186 -24.89 4.50 1.66
CA LYS A 186 -25.38 3.23 2.20
C LYS A 186 -24.52 2.02 1.81
N HIS A 187 -23.85 2.03 0.66
CA HIS A 187 -22.90 0.96 0.27
C HIS A 187 -21.58 1.00 1.05
N PHE A 188 -21.20 2.17 1.57
CA PHE A 188 -20.07 2.30 2.50
C PHE A 188 -20.46 2.09 3.97
N SER A 189 -21.72 1.76 4.25
CA SER A 189 -22.14 1.49 5.61
C SER A 189 -21.55 0.17 6.14
N PRO A 190 -21.19 0.12 7.44
CA PRO A 190 -20.82 -1.10 8.15
C PRO A 190 -21.78 -2.29 7.99
N ALA A 191 -23.03 -2.07 7.59
CA ALA A 191 -24.05 -3.12 7.45
C ALA A 191 -24.07 -3.78 6.06
N ASN A 192 -23.51 -3.13 5.03
CA ASN A 192 -23.57 -3.57 3.62
C ASN A 192 -22.19 -3.95 3.04
N ARG A 193 -21.24 -4.33 3.92
CA ARG A 193 -19.79 -4.51 3.65
C ARG A 193 -19.41 -5.51 2.54
N PHE A 194 -20.38 -6.19 1.92
CA PHE A 194 -20.20 -7.16 0.85
C PHE A 194 -21.30 -7.09 -0.20
N ALA A 195 -21.83 -5.90 -0.51
CA ALA A 195 -22.60 -5.73 -1.74
C ALA A 195 -21.67 -6.08 -2.91
N LEU A 196 -21.81 -7.31 -3.42
CA LEU A 196 -20.96 -7.82 -4.48
C LEU A 196 -21.20 -6.97 -5.73
N PRO A 197 -20.19 -6.26 -6.23
CA PRO A 197 -20.40 -5.40 -7.40
C PRO A 197 -20.57 -6.28 -8.64
N HIS A 198 -21.30 -5.78 -9.63
CA HIS A 198 -21.54 -6.45 -10.92
C HIS A 198 -22.24 -7.82 -10.80
N VAL A 199 -23.28 -7.90 -9.96
CA VAL A 199 -24.21 -9.04 -9.89
C VAL A 199 -25.58 -8.68 -10.50
N PHE A 200 -26.34 -9.69 -10.91
CA PHE A 200 -27.72 -9.51 -11.40
C PHE A 200 -28.74 -9.52 -10.28
N ASP A 201 -29.90 -8.89 -10.50
CA ASP A 201 -31.02 -8.91 -9.57
C ASP A 201 -31.42 -10.35 -9.23
N GLY A 202 -31.45 -10.67 -7.94
CA GLY A 202 -31.79 -12.00 -7.44
C GLY A 202 -30.71 -13.07 -7.65
N GLN A 203 -29.56 -12.74 -8.25
CA GLN A 203 -28.43 -13.65 -8.37
C GLN A 203 -27.94 -14.06 -6.98
N LYS A 204 -27.65 -15.36 -6.80
CA LYS A 204 -27.02 -15.92 -5.61
C LYS A 204 -25.64 -16.46 -5.98
N PRO A 205 -24.58 -15.65 -5.83
CA PRO A 205 -23.20 -16.06 -6.11
C PRO A 205 -22.84 -17.37 -5.41
N GLY A 206 -22.43 -18.37 -6.19
CA GLY A 206 -21.99 -19.69 -5.73
C GLY A 206 -20.50 -19.75 -5.37
N ILE A 207 -19.70 -18.78 -5.83
CA ILE A 207 -18.26 -18.67 -5.52
C ILE A 207 -18.06 -17.55 -4.50
N PHE A 208 -17.19 -17.76 -3.51
CA PHE A 208 -16.92 -16.75 -2.49
C PHE A 208 -16.13 -15.57 -3.07
N ASN A 209 -16.62 -14.36 -2.83
CA ASN A 209 -16.04 -13.10 -3.29
C ASN A 209 -16.22 -12.03 -2.20
N THR A 210 -15.34 -11.04 -2.14
CA THR A 210 -15.37 -9.98 -1.14
C THR A 210 -15.42 -8.55 -1.68
N HIS A 211 -15.01 -8.27 -2.92
CA HIS A 211 -14.89 -6.89 -3.43
C HIS A 211 -14.60 -6.73 -4.94
N VAL A 212 -14.41 -7.82 -5.71
CA VAL A 212 -14.16 -7.72 -7.16
C VAL A 212 -15.45 -7.93 -7.93
N ALA A 213 -15.50 -7.46 -9.18
CA ALA A 213 -16.69 -7.53 -10.04
C ALA A 213 -17.06 -8.99 -10.37
N TYR A 214 -18.04 -9.55 -9.65
CA TYR A 214 -18.24 -11.00 -9.55
C TYR A 214 -18.42 -11.70 -10.91
N VAL A 215 -19.41 -11.26 -11.71
CA VAL A 215 -19.73 -11.87 -13.00
C VAL A 215 -18.56 -11.78 -14.00
N PRO A 216 -18.03 -10.60 -14.33
CA PRO A 216 -16.95 -10.50 -15.32
C PRO A 216 -15.64 -11.14 -14.84
N GLU A 217 -15.37 -11.17 -13.53
CA GLU A 217 -14.25 -11.93 -12.96
C GLU A 217 -14.37 -13.43 -13.24
N CYS A 218 -15.55 -14.01 -12.98
CA CYS A 218 -15.81 -15.42 -13.24
C CYS A 218 -15.74 -15.74 -14.73
N LEU A 219 -16.35 -14.90 -15.58
CA LEU A 219 -16.38 -15.12 -17.03
C LEU A 219 -15.00 -14.96 -17.67
N GLY A 220 -14.24 -13.93 -17.30
CA GLY A 220 -12.88 -13.69 -17.80
C GLY A 220 -11.93 -14.83 -17.41
N THR A 221 -11.99 -15.26 -16.14
CA THR A 221 -11.21 -16.41 -15.66
C THR A 221 -11.64 -17.72 -16.33
N MET A 222 -12.94 -17.91 -16.59
CA MET A 222 -13.44 -19.07 -17.33
C MET A 222 -12.89 -19.10 -18.76
N ALA A 223 -12.85 -17.96 -19.45
CA ALA A 223 -12.26 -17.87 -20.79
C ALA A 223 -10.75 -18.21 -20.76
N LEU A 224 -10.00 -17.70 -19.79
CA LEU A 224 -8.59 -18.03 -19.58
C LEU A 224 -8.40 -19.53 -19.30
N TYR A 225 -9.22 -20.11 -18.42
CA TYR A 225 -9.20 -21.55 -18.12
C TYR A 225 -9.46 -22.38 -19.37
N CYS A 226 -10.49 -22.05 -20.15
CA CYS A 226 -10.82 -22.77 -21.38
C CYS A 226 -9.68 -22.67 -22.41
N LEU A 227 -8.98 -21.54 -22.45
CA LEU A 227 -7.86 -21.33 -23.37
C LEU A 227 -6.68 -22.26 -23.03
N LEU A 228 -6.36 -22.35 -21.73
CA LEU A 228 -5.24 -23.13 -21.22
C LEU A 228 -5.53 -24.64 -21.14
N THR A 229 -6.81 -25.03 -21.06
CA THR A 229 -7.22 -26.44 -21.02
C THR A 229 -7.70 -26.99 -22.37
N GLY A 230 -7.91 -26.12 -23.37
CA GLY A 230 -8.39 -26.51 -24.69
C GLY A 230 -9.90 -26.80 -24.75
N ASP A 231 -10.69 -26.27 -23.80
CA ASP A 231 -12.15 -26.43 -23.79
C ASP A 231 -12.83 -25.46 -24.77
N GLU A 232 -12.87 -25.85 -26.03
CA GLU A 232 -13.44 -25.02 -27.11
C GLU A 232 -14.94 -24.75 -26.97
N ILE A 233 -15.70 -25.68 -26.37
CA ILE A 233 -17.16 -25.52 -26.21
C ILE A 233 -17.44 -24.46 -25.15
N ARG A 234 -16.86 -24.62 -23.96
CA ARG A 234 -17.05 -23.64 -22.88
C ARG A 234 -16.39 -22.30 -23.20
N GLY A 235 -15.28 -22.31 -23.94
CA GLY A 235 -14.64 -21.07 -24.42
C GLY A 235 -15.58 -20.21 -25.28
N ARG A 236 -16.32 -20.83 -26.20
CA ARG A 236 -17.36 -20.13 -27.00
C ARG A 236 -18.51 -19.62 -26.14
N GLN A 237 -18.98 -20.42 -25.18
CA GLN A 237 -20.04 -20.02 -24.25
C GLN A 237 -19.60 -18.84 -23.38
N ALA A 238 -18.39 -18.87 -22.83
CA ALA A 238 -17.81 -17.78 -22.05
C ALA A 238 -17.67 -16.51 -22.89
N ALA A 239 -17.18 -16.61 -24.13
CA ALA A 239 -17.06 -15.47 -25.03
C ALA A 239 -18.41 -14.81 -25.35
N ALA A 240 -19.43 -15.61 -25.67
CA ALA A 240 -20.79 -15.11 -25.89
C ALA A 240 -21.37 -14.49 -24.62
N ALA A 241 -21.17 -15.12 -23.46
CA ALA A 241 -21.62 -14.59 -22.18
C ALA A 241 -20.97 -13.25 -21.82
N ILE A 242 -19.66 -13.09 -22.06
CA ILE A 242 -18.94 -11.83 -21.89
C ILE A 242 -19.52 -10.76 -22.80
N ALA A 243 -19.69 -11.05 -24.10
CA ALA A 243 -20.24 -10.08 -25.05
C ALA A 243 -21.66 -9.66 -24.67
N THR A 244 -22.51 -10.58 -24.23
CA THR A 244 -23.87 -10.30 -23.77
C THR A 244 -23.89 -9.49 -22.48
N TYR A 245 -23.03 -9.81 -21.51
CA TYR A 245 -22.87 -9.02 -20.30
C TYR A 245 -22.52 -7.57 -20.64
N PHE A 246 -21.51 -7.34 -21.48
CA PHE A 246 -21.09 -5.98 -21.83
C PHE A 246 -22.09 -5.25 -22.74
N ARG A 247 -22.86 -5.98 -23.57
CA ARG A 247 -24.02 -5.41 -24.30
C ARG A 247 -25.04 -4.79 -23.35
N LEU A 248 -25.29 -5.44 -22.21
CA LEU A 248 -26.18 -4.92 -21.16
C LEU A 248 -25.58 -3.71 -20.43
N ARG A 249 -24.25 -3.57 -20.39
CA ARG A 249 -23.56 -2.42 -19.78
C ARG A 249 -23.48 -1.20 -20.70
N GLU A 250 -23.43 -1.40 -22.01
CA GLU A 250 -23.23 -0.32 -22.98
C GLU A 250 -24.21 0.86 -22.80
N PRO A 251 -25.53 0.66 -22.62
CA PRO A 251 -26.45 1.77 -22.37
C PRO A 251 -26.15 2.57 -21.10
N ALA A 252 -25.65 1.91 -20.04
CA ALA A 252 -25.26 2.59 -18.81
C ALA A 252 -23.98 3.41 -18.99
N VAL A 253 -23.04 2.91 -19.80
CA VAL A 253 -21.85 3.68 -20.21
C VAL A 253 -22.28 4.90 -21.03
N ASP A 254 -23.19 4.73 -21.98
CA ASP A 254 -23.70 5.84 -22.81
C ASP A 254 -24.44 6.89 -21.97
N ALA A 255 -25.29 6.45 -21.03
CA ALA A 255 -25.97 7.35 -20.10
C ALA A 255 -24.98 8.13 -19.22
N TYR A 256 -23.93 7.48 -18.73
CA TYR A 256 -22.90 8.12 -17.94
C TYR A 256 -22.06 9.12 -18.76
N LEU A 257 -21.76 8.80 -20.01
CA LEU A 257 -21.06 9.72 -20.93
C LEU A 257 -21.87 10.96 -21.28
N ALA A 258 -23.18 10.96 -21.07
CA ALA A 258 -24.03 12.11 -21.25
C ALA A 258 -24.03 13.08 -20.03
N VAL A 259 -23.43 12.69 -18.90
CA VAL A 259 -23.37 13.49 -17.66
C VAL A 259 -22.15 14.42 -17.70
N SER A 260 -22.32 15.68 -17.31
CA SER A 260 -21.21 16.64 -17.23
C SER A 260 -20.45 16.53 -15.90
N ASP A 261 -19.17 16.89 -15.89
CA ASP A 261 -18.39 16.98 -14.64
C ASP A 261 -19.04 17.89 -13.60
N ALA A 262 -19.74 18.94 -14.04
CA ALA A 262 -20.42 19.88 -13.15
C ALA A 262 -21.53 19.20 -12.34
N ASP A 263 -22.19 18.21 -12.93
CA ASP A 263 -23.24 17.44 -12.28
C ASP A 263 -22.67 16.50 -11.21
N PHE A 264 -21.48 15.94 -11.43
CA PHE A 264 -20.78 15.11 -10.44
C PHE A 264 -20.29 15.92 -9.23
N GLY A 265 -19.86 17.16 -9.43
CA GLY A 265 -19.32 18.04 -8.39
C GLY A 265 -20.33 18.56 -7.37
N ASN A 266 -21.62 18.23 -7.50
CA ASN A 266 -22.68 18.70 -6.59
C ASN A 266 -22.86 17.82 -5.33
N ASP A 267 -22.23 16.65 -5.26
CA ASP A 267 -22.31 15.72 -4.13
C ASP A 267 -20.92 15.11 -3.84
N GLU A 268 -20.43 15.30 -2.59
CA GLU A 268 -19.10 14.84 -2.15
C GLU A 268 -18.90 13.33 -2.33
N PHE A 269 -19.99 12.54 -2.32
CA PHE A 269 -19.97 11.09 -2.50
C PHE A 269 -20.16 10.63 -3.96
N LYS A 270 -20.63 11.51 -4.86
CA LYS A 270 -20.70 11.24 -6.31
C LYS A 270 -19.48 11.72 -7.07
N GLY A 271 -18.67 12.58 -6.46
CA GLY A 271 -17.56 13.24 -7.11
C GLY A 271 -16.44 12.32 -7.61
N SER A 272 -16.36 11.06 -7.19
CA SER A 272 -15.45 10.07 -7.82
C SER A 272 -15.80 9.72 -9.27
N GLY A 273 -16.92 10.23 -9.76
CA GLY A 273 -17.46 9.99 -11.10
C GLY A 273 -17.12 11.04 -12.15
N ALA A 274 -16.04 11.83 -12.04
CA ALA A 274 -15.68 12.74 -13.15
C ALA A 274 -15.60 11.97 -14.49
N ALA A 275 -16.22 12.51 -15.53
CA ALA A 275 -16.28 11.92 -16.87
C ALA A 275 -14.88 11.75 -17.48
N THR A 276 -13.90 12.52 -16.99
CA THR A 276 -12.49 12.50 -17.39
C THR A 276 -11.61 11.54 -16.56
N HIS A 277 -12.13 10.94 -15.47
CA HIS A 277 -11.34 10.07 -14.61
C HIS A 277 -11.78 8.60 -14.73
N TRP A 278 -10.81 7.69 -14.85
CA TRP A 278 -11.06 6.25 -15.02
C TRP A 278 -11.90 5.65 -13.89
N ARG A 279 -11.69 6.12 -12.67
CA ARG A 279 -12.39 5.62 -11.48
C ARG A 279 -13.91 5.70 -11.53
N GLY A 280 -14.46 6.68 -12.25
CA GLY A 280 -15.90 6.78 -12.47
C GLY A 280 -16.48 5.60 -13.26
N MET A 281 -15.64 4.93 -14.06
CA MET A 281 -16.02 3.75 -14.84
C MET A 281 -16.02 2.45 -14.03
N HIS A 282 -15.41 2.42 -12.84
CA HIS A 282 -15.28 1.19 -12.03
C HIS A 282 -16.61 0.51 -11.72
N ALA A 283 -17.65 1.31 -11.47
CA ALA A 283 -18.95 0.73 -11.20
C ALA A 283 -19.73 0.42 -12.48
N LEU A 284 -19.35 0.97 -13.63
CA LEU A 284 -20.07 0.84 -14.90
C LEU A 284 -19.55 -0.30 -15.77
N VAL A 285 -18.25 -0.46 -15.83
CA VAL A 285 -17.58 -1.59 -16.44
C VAL A 285 -16.74 -2.22 -15.36
N SER A 286 -16.58 -3.55 -15.39
CA SER A 286 -15.57 -4.12 -14.49
C SER A 286 -14.20 -3.64 -14.93
N GLN A 287 -13.68 -2.66 -14.22
CA GLN A 287 -12.41 -2.02 -14.52
C GLN A 287 -11.27 -3.01 -14.59
N MET A 288 -11.25 -3.98 -13.66
CA MET A 288 -10.17 -4.96 -13.54
C MET A 288 -10.20 -6.00 -14.67
N ASN A 289 -11.39 -6.27 -15.21
CA ASN A 289 -11.58 -7.36 -16.17
C ASN A 289 -11.77 -6.88 -17.60
N LEU A 290 -12.22 -5.65 -17.85
CA LEU A 290 -12.73 -5.21 -19.16
C LEU A 290 -11.78 -5.54 -20.33
N GLY A 291 -10.52 -5.12 -20.24
CA GLY A 291 -9.51 -5.41 -21.27
C GLY A 291 -9.19 -6.89 -21.38
N LEU A 292 -8.99 -7.56 -20.25
CA LEU A 292 -8.60 -8.97 -20.17
C LEU A 292 -9.73 -9.93 -20.58
N CYS A 293 -11.00 -9.56 -20.41
CA CYS A 293 -12.15 -10.30 -20.91
C CYS A 293 -12.14 -10.38 -22.43
N LEU A 294 -11.87 -9.26 -23.12
CA LEU A 294 -11.67 -9.28 -24.57
C LEU A 294 -10.42 -10.08 -24.95
N ASP A 295 -9.33 -9.92 -24.21
CA ASP A 295 -8.07 -10.60 -24.48
C ASP A 295 -8.19 -12.13 -24.39
N PHE A 296 -8.75 -12.64 -23.31
CA PHE A 296 -8.85 -14.08 -23.06
C PHE A 296 -9.95 -14.75 -23.89
N ALA A 297 -11.07 -14.06 -24.14
CA ALA A 297 -12.19 -14.63 -24.88
C ALA A 297 -12.18 -14.33 -26.38
N GLY A 298 -11.36 -13.38 -26.84
CA GLY A 298 -11.35 -12.87 -28.20
C GLY A 298 -11.09 -13.93 -29.28
N LYS A 299 -10.45 -15.06 -28.93
CA LYS A 299 -10.30 -16.21 -29.85
C LYS A 299 -11.65 -16.74 -30.35
N TRP A 300 -12.67 -16.76 -29.48
CA TRP A 300 -13.97 -17.37 -29.78
C TRP A 300 -15.06 -16.38 -30.16
N MET A 301 -14.84 -15.08 -29.91
CA MET A 301 -15.79 -14.04 -30.27
C MET A 301 -15.95 -13.91 -31.78
N THR A 302 -17.20 -13.75 -32.21
CA THR A 302 -17.54 -13.31 -33.57
C THR A 302 -17.01 -11.90 -33.84
N PRO A 303 -16.87 -11.48 -35.12
CA PRO A 303 -16.47 -10.10 -35.44
C PRO A 303 -17.36 -9.03 -34.79
N ALA A 304 -18.68 -9.28 -34.70
CA ALA A 304 -19.62 -8.35 -34.08
C ALA A 304 -19.42 -8.23 -32.56
N GLU A 305 -19.11 -9.34 -31.89
CA GLU A 305 -18.81 -9.34 -30.45
C GLU A 305 -17.47 -8.65 -30.14
N LYS A 306 -16.44 -8.87 -30.98
CA LYS A 306 -15.18 -8.12 -30.90
C LYS A 306 -15.39 -6.63 -31.09
N ASP A 307 -16.19 -6.24 -32.09
CA ASP A 307 -16.47 -4.82 -32.33
C ASP A 307 -17.24 -4.17 -31.17
N LEU A 308 -18.22 -4.88 -30.61
CA LEU A 308 -18.94 -4.45 -29.40
C LEU A 308 -17.97 -4.21 -28.24
N MET A 309 -17.11 -5.19 -27.93
CA MET A 309 -16.14 -5.07 -26.84
C MET A 309 -15.15 -3.93 -27.07
N ARG A 310 -14.59 -3.83 -28.29
CA ARG A 310 -13.72 -2.72 -28.69
C ARG A 310 -14.40 -1.36 -28.49
N ARG A 311 -15.66 -1.22 -28.94
CA ARG A 311 -16.42 0.02 -28.80
C ARG A 311 -16.66 0.39 -27.34
N ILE A 312 -17.00 -0.57 -26.49
CA ILE A 312 -17.19 -0.34 -25.06
C ILE A 312 -15.88 0.08 -24.40
N ILE A 313 -14.77 -0.58 -24.73
CA ILE A 313 -13.44 -0.18 -24.24
C ILE A 313 -13.12 1.25 -24.66
N ALA A 314 -13.33 1.60 -25.94
CA ALA A 314 -13.12 2.96 -26.41
C ALA A 314 -13.99 3.97 -25.65
N LYS A 315 -15.29 3.70 -25.50
CA LYS A 315 -16.22 4.55 -24.72
C LYS A 315 -15.77 4.72 -23.26
N ALA A 316 -15.27 3.64 -22.65
CA ALA A 316 -14.85 3.64 -21.25
C ALA A 316 -13.48 4.31 -21.05
N THR A 317 -12.55 4.23 -22.00
CA THR A 317 -11.15 4.65 -21.80
C THR A 317 -10.79 5.98 -22.46
N TYR A 318 -11.43 6.34 -23.57
CA TYR A 318 -11.03 7.49 -24.39
C TYR A 318 -11.15 8.81 -23.63
N GLY A 319 -10.07 9.61 -23.64
CA GLY A 319 -10.02 10.90 -22.96
C GLY A 319 -10.02 10.81 -21.43
N ARG A 320 -9.98 9.58 -20.88
CA ARG A 320 -9.86 9.36 -19.43
C ARG A 320 -8.44 9.11 -19.01
N ARG A 321 -8.16 9.47 -17.78
CA ARG A 321 -6.89 9.26 -17.13
C ARG A 321 -7.08 8.48 -15.83
N SER A 322 -6.11 7.62 -15.56
CA SER A 322 -6.03 6.86 -14.32
C SER A 322 -5.57 7.74 -13.18
N TYR A 323 -5.80 7.29 -11.95
CA TYR A 323 -5.23 7.95 -10.79
C TYR A 323 -3.70 8.16 -10.97
N GLY A 324 -3.20 9.37 -10.71
CA GLY A 324 -1.78 9.72 -10.93
C GLY A 324 -1.48 10.37 -12.28
N GLN A 325 -2.26 10.09 -13.33
CA GLN A 325 -1.97 10.53 -14.70
C GLN A 325 -2.25 12.02 -14.92
N ASP A 326 -3.28 12.56 -14.28
CA ASP A 326 -3.63 13.99 -14.32
C ASP A 326 -2.79 14.86 -13.36
N GLY A 327 -1.66 14.34 -12.90
CA GLY A 327 -0.82 14.94 -11.86
C GLY A 327 0.66 14.89 -12.19
N PRO A 328 1.49 15.55 -11.36
CA PRO A 328 2.94 15.40 -11.44
C PRO A 328 3.34 13.93 -11.32
N ALA A 329 4.28 13.48 -12.14
CA ALA A 329 4.78 12.10 -12.07
C ALA A 329 5.31 11.74 -10.68
N ARG A 330 5.82 12.73 -9.92
CA ARG A 330 6.28 12.54 -8.55
C ARG A 330 5.20 12.05 -7.59
N PHE A 331 3.92 12.36 -7.80
CA PHE A 331 2.82 11.95 -6.90
C PHE A 331 2.28 10.55 -7.23
N ARG A 332 2.99 9.78 -8.06
CA ARG A 332 2.59 8.44 -8.49
C ARG A 332 3.16 7.34 -7.59
N ASP A 333 3.08 7.53 -6.28
CA ASP A 333 3.66 6.64 -5.26
C ASP A 333 2.64 5.98 -4.31
N VAL A 334 1.34 6.19 -4.53
CA VAL A 334 0.27 5.60 -3.72
C VAL A 334 -0.41 4.40 -4.40
N ASN A 335 -1.11 3.58 -3.61
CA ASN A 335 -1.71 2.34 -4.07
C ASN A 335 -2.73 2.50 -5.21
N TRP A 336 -3.43 3.64 -5.26
CA TRP A 336 -4.42 3.91 -6.32
C TRP A 336 -3.80 4.02 -7.71
N VAL A 337 -2.54 4.44 -7.80
CA VAL A 337 -1.80 4.57 -9.06
C VAL A 337 -1.75 3.22 -9.77
N THR A 338 -1.39 2.17 -9.02
CA THR A 338 -1.28 0.83 -9.57
C THR A 338 -2.65 0.15 -9.67
N TRP A 339 -3.58 0.46 -8.77
CA TRP A 339 -4.95 -0.05 -8.81
C TRP A 339 -5.71 0.34 -10.09
N ASP A 340 -5.44 1.52 -10.65
CA ASP A 340 -6.13 2.03 -11.85
C ASP A 340 -5.45 1.63 -13.18
N LEU A 341 -4.30 0.95 -13.14
CA LEU A 341 -3.62 0.43 -14.35
C LEU A 341 -4.43 -0.54 -15.24
N PRO A 342 -5.54 -1.18 -14.81
CA PRO A 342 -6.43 -1.85 -15.75
C PRO A 342 -6.94 -0.95 -16.88
N HIS A 343 -6.95 0.38 -16.73
CA HIS A 343 -7.16 1.34 -17.84
C HIS A 343 -6.12 1.16 -18.95
N PHE A 344 -4.84 1.11 -18.59
CA PHE A 344 -3.74 0.88 -19.52
C PHE A 344 -3.85 -0.49 -20.18
N LEU A 345 -4.19 -1.54 -19.41
CA LEU A 345 -4.42 -2.88 -19.97
C LEU A 345 -5.61 -2.91 -20.94
N ALA A 346 -6.69 -2.16 -20.68
CA ALA A 346 -7.81 -2.04 -21.59
C ALA A 346 -7.42 -1.32 -22.90
N LEU A 347 -6.61 -0.27 -22.82
CA LEU A 347 -6.05 0.39 -24.02
C LEU A 347 -5.13 -0.55 -24.81
N CYS A 348 -4.31 -1.37 -24.14
CA CYS A 348 -3.49 -2.41 -24.78
C CYS A 348 -4.32 -3.43 -25.55
N ALA A 349 -5.55 -3.74 -25.10
CA ALA A 349 -6.45 -4.66 -25.78
C ALA A 349 -6.84 -4.14 -27.18
N ILE A 350 -7.11 -2.84 -27.29
CA ILE A 350 -7.61 -2.21 -28.52
C ILE A 350 -6.55 -1.38 -29.27
N GLU A 351 -5.29 -1.47 -28.87
CA GLU A 351 -4.18 -0.76 -29.52
C GLU A 351 -4.16 -1.02 -31.03
N GLY A 352 -4.14 0.06 -31.81
CA GLY A 352 -4.18 0.05 -33.28
C GLY A 352 -5.58 -0.13 -33.88
N LEU A 353 -6.64 -0.18 -33.07
CA LEU A 353 -8.03 -0.28 -33.53
C LEU A 353 -8.79 1.06 -33.39
N PRO A 354 -9.94 1.24 -34.08
CA PRO A 354 -10.77 2.43 -33.90
C PRO A 354 -11.15 2.68 -32.43
N GLY A 355 -10.98 3.92 -31.98
CA GLY A 355 -11.27 4.34 -30.61
C GLY A 355 -10.13 4.14 -29.61
N PHE A 356 -8.96 3.66 -30.04
CA PHE A 356 -7.75 3.66 -29.23
C PHE A 356 -7.31 5.10 -28.89
N ASP A 357 -6.99 5.34 -27.61
CA ASP A 357 -6.46 6.61 -27.11
C ASP A 357 -4.93 6.51 -26.96
N PRO A 358 -4.12 7.03 -27.91
CA PRO A 358 -2.67 6.96 -27.85
C PRO A 358 -2.08 7.82 -26.72
N GLU A 359 -2.75 8.90 -26.31
CA GLU A 359 -2.29 9.73 -25.20
C GLU A 359 -2.52 9.03 -23.86
N GLY A 360 -3.70 8.41 -23.68
CA GLY A 360 -3.99 7.57 -22.52
C GLY A 360 -3.01 6.40 -22.40
N TYR A 361 -2.63 5.81 -23.54
CA TYR A 361 -1.63 4.75 -23.58
C TYR A 361 -0.25 5.24 -23.13
N ALA A 362 0.21 6.37 -23.68
CA ALA A 362 1.51 6.96 -23.32
C ALA A 362 1.57 7.36 -21.83
N SER A 363 0.49 7.93 -21.31
CA SER A 363 0.35 8.29 -19.90
C SER A 363 0.32 7.04 -18.99
N GLY A 364 -0.33 5.96 -19.45
CA GLY A 364 -0.26 4.64 -18.83
C GLY A 364 1.17 4.10 -18.73
N ALA A 365 1.91 4.08 -19.83
CA ALA A 365 3.30 3.65 -19.85
C ALA A 365 4.19 4.48 -18.91
N GLU A 366 4.02 5.81 -18.90
CA GLU A 366 4.72 6.70 -17.98
C GLU A 366 4.34 6.44 -16.52
N THR A 367 3.09 6.10 -16.24
CA THR A 367 2.62 5.78 -14.87
C THR A 367 3.28 4.52 -14.34
N VAL A 368 3.38 3.47 -15.17
CA VAL A 368 4.06 2.22 -14.79
C VAL A 368 5.52 2.50 -14.44
N ARG A 369 6.23 3.33 -15.22
CA ARG A 369 7.61 3.75 -14.92
C ARG A 369 7.70 4.57 -13.63
N ALA A 370 6.88 5.62 -13.52
CA ALA A 370 6.92 6.54 -12.40
C ALA A 370 6.63 5.85 -11.06
N PHE A 371 5.77 4.84 -11.03
CA PHE A 371 5.55 4.06 -9.81
C PHE A 371 6.81 3.30 -9.36
N LEU A 372 7.64 2.84 -10.30
CA LEU A 372 8.93 2.20 -9.97
C LEU A 372 9.96 3.21 -9.45
N ASP A 373 9.94 4.44 -9.95
CA ASP A 373 10.80 5.53 -9.47
C ASP A 373 10.39 6.01 -8.06
N TRP A 374 9.09 6.11 -7.79
CA TRP A 374 8.57 6.85 -6.64
C TRP A 374 7.75 6.02 -5.66
N GLY A 375 6.95 5.06 -6.13
CA GLY A 375 6.16 4.16 -5.29
C GLY A 375 6.99 3.11 -4.57
N ILE A 376 8.17 2.81 -5.10
CA ILE A 376 9.20 1.96 -4.50
C ILE A 376 10.48 2.78 -4.43
N ASP A 377 11.05 2.91 -3.25
CA ASP A 377 12.29 3.65 -3.10
C ASP A 377 13.52 2.84 -3.56
N ARG A 378 14.68 3.51 -3.58
CA ARG A 378 15.94 2.91 -4.00
C ARG A 378 16.41 1.71 -3.18
N HIS A 379 15.84 1.51 -2.01
CA HIS A 379 16.15 0.38 -1.13
C HIS A 379 15.08 -0.71 -1.20
N GLY A 380 14.04 -0.54 -2.02
CA GLY A 380 12.97 -1.51 -2.22
C GLY A 380 11.81 -1.39 -1.23
N GLN A 381 11.73 -0.33 -0.41
CA GLN A 381 10.55 -0.11 0.42
C GLN A 381 9.45 0.58 -0.36
N ILE A 382 8.22 0.14 -0.16
CA ILE A 382 7.04 0.71 -0.80
C ILE A 382 6.56 1.89 0.03
N TYR A 383 6.19 3.00 -0.62
CA TYR A 383 5.75 4.23 0.04
C TYR A 383 4.63 3.96 1.06
N GLU A 384 3.50 3.40 0.61
CA GLU A 384 2.37 2.98 1.45
C GLU A 384 2.49 1.53 1.94
N SER A 385 1.72 1.19 2.99
CA SER A 385 1.72 -0.15 3.58
C SER A 385 1.48 -1.27 2.55
N ASN A 386 2.08 -2.43 2.80
CA ASN A 386 1.85 -3.64 2.01
C ASN A 386 0.35 -3.94 1.91
N GLY A 387 -0.38 -3.88 3.02
CA GLY A 387 -1.82 -4.18 3.05
C GLY A 387 -2.70 -3.28 2.17
N LYS A 388 -2.16 -2.17 1.66
CA LYS A 388 -2.85 -1.30 0.69
C LYS A 388 -2.32 -1.42 -0.73
N ASN A 389 -1.03 -1.64 -0.89
CA ASN A 389 -0.40 -1.78 -2.21
C ASN A 389 -0.60 -3.15 -2.85
N VAL A 390 -0.77 -4.22 -2.06
CA VAL A 390 -0.78 -5.60 -2.58
C VAL A 390 -1.76 -5.83 -3.72
N GLY A 391 -2.93 -5.18 -3.70
CA GLY A 391 -3.89 -5.35 -4.76
C GLY A 391 -3.56 -4.56 -6.04
N GLY A 392 -2.95 -3.38 -5.89
CA GLY A 392 -2.50 -2.58 -7.04
C GLY A 392 -1.22 -3.13 -7.68
N LEU A 393 -0.29 -3.67 -6.89
CA LEU A 393 0.97 -4.25 -7.36
C LEU A 393 0.78 -5.40 -8.36
N GLN A 394 -0.34 -6.13 -8.27
CA GLN A 394 -0.73 -7.10 -9.28
C GLN A 394 -0.84 -6.44 -10.68
N PHE A 395 -1.56 -5.32 -10.78
CA PHE A 395 -1.73 -4.62 -12.05
C PHE A 395 -0.49 -3.86 -12.49
N GLN A 396 0.39 -3.47 -11.55
CA GLN A 396 1.74 -3.01 -11.89
C GLN A 396 2.52 -4.10 -12.62
N LEU A 397 2.55 -5.32 -12.09
CA LEU A 397 3.25 -6.45 -12.72
C LEU A 397 2.65 -6.78 -14.09
N LEU A 398 1.33 -6.91 -14.20
CA LEU A 398 0.66 -7.20 -15.48
C LEU A 398 0.93 -6.11 -16.53
N SER A 399 0.99 -4.84 -16.12
CA SER A 399 1.31 -3.73 -17.01
C SER A 399 2.78 -3.71 -17.43
N MET A 400 3.70 -4.10 -16.53
CA MET A 400 5.11 -4.30 -16.89
C MET A 400 5.28 -5.43 -17.91
N VAL A 401 4.53 -6.53 -17.79
CA VAL A 401 4.51 -7.59 -18.83
C VAL A 401 4.02 -7.04 -20.16
N ALA A 402 2.91 -6.28 -20.15
CA ALA A 402 2.33 -5.69 -21.36
C ALA A 402 3.31 -4.71 -22.06
N LEU A 403 4.07 -3.91 -21.30
CA LEU A 403 5.11 -3.02 -21.83
C LEU A 403 6.33 -3.78 -22.34
N ALA A 404 6.80 -4.79 -21.61
CA ALA A 404 7.98 -5.55 -22.01
C ALA A 404 7.76 -6.28 -23.34
N ARG A 405 6.56 -6.83 -23.56
CA ARG A 405 6.12 -7.41 -24.84
C ARG A 405 6.11 -6.39 -25.99
N ARG A 406 6.02 -5.10 -25.69
CA ARG A 406 6.03 -3.98 -26.65
C ARG A 406 7.39 -3.27 -26.74
N GLY A 407 8.44 -3.87 -26.17
CA GLY A 407 9.82 -3.39 -26.27
C GLY A 407 10.27 -2.49 -25.12
N GLU A 408 9.44 -2.23 -24.11
CA GLU A 408 9.80 -1.46 -22.92
C GLU A 408 9.87 -2.38 -21.70
N ASN A 409 11.04 -2.99 -21.47
CA ASN A 409 11.22 -3.92 -20.36
C ASN A 409 11.66 -3.18 -19.08
N LEU A 410 10.75 -3.14 -18.10
CA LEU A 410 10.96 -2.47 -16.81
C LEU A 410 11.39 -3.40 -15.67
N PHE A 411 11.49 -4.71 -15.91
CA PHE A 411 11.78 -5.69 -14.87
C PHE A 411 13.15 -5.45 -14.21
N GLY A 412 14.14 -4.97 -14.97
CA GLY A 412 15.46 -4.67 -14.45
C GLY A 412 15.55 -3.40 -13.60
N HIS A 413 14.47 -2.66 -13.38
CA HIS A 413 14.50 -1.43 -12.59
C HIS A 413 15.11 -1.67 -11.19
N PRO A 414 16.15 -0.94 -10.76
CA PRO A 414 16.88 -1.23 -9.53
C PRO A 414 16.01 -1.22 -8.27
N HIS A 415 15.03 -0.31 -8.18
CA HIS A 415 14.10 -0.28 -7.05
C HIS A 415 13.21 -1.55 -7.00
N TRP A 416 12.79 -2.04 -8.17
CA TRP A 416 12.03 -3.29 -8.30
C TRP A 416 12.88 -4.51 -7.93
N ARG A 417 14.15 -4.51 -8.32
CA ARG A 417 15.12 -5.56 -7.97
C ARG A 417 15.45 -5.57 -6.47
N ALA A 418 15.42 -4.41 -5.80
CA ALA A 418 15.66 -4.29 -4.37
C ALA A 418 14.47 -4.73 -3.50
N LEU A 419 13.24 -4.66 -4.02
CA LEU A 419 11.99 -4.97 -3.31
C LEU A 419 12.03 -6.26 -2.47
N PRO A 420 12.37 -7.45 -3.02
CA PRO A 420 12.30 -8.68 -2.23
C PRO A 420 13.31 -8.76 -1.08
N ALA A 421 14.51 -8.20 -1.27
CA ALA A 421 15.51 -8.11 -0.22
C ALA A 421 15.03 -7.17 0.90
N ALA A 422 14.45 -6.03 0.53
CA ALA A 422 13.87 -5.07 1.46
C ALA A 422 12.77 -5.69 2.34
N GLN A 423 11.85 -6.44 1.72
CA GLN A 423 10.75 -7.13 2.43
C GLN A 423 11.28 -8.23 3.35
N THR A 424 12.32 -8.96 2.94
CA THR A 424 13.01 -9.94 3.80
C THR A 424 13.69 -9.27 4.99
N GLN A 425 14.29 -8.09 4.78
CA GLN A 425 14.96 -7.33 5.83
C GLN A 425 14.00 -6.65 6.81
N THR A 426 12.74 -6.45 6.44
CA THR A 426 11.70 -5.89 7.33
C THR A 426 10.75 -6.95 7.89
N THR A 427 11.07 -8.23 7.73
CA THR A 427 10.30 -9.36 8.28
C THR A 427 11.02 -9.98 9.48
N SER A 428 10.32 -10.19 10.59
CA SER A 428 10.91 -10.76 11.79
C SER A 428 11.51 -12.16 11.54
N PRO A 429 12.45 -12.62 12.37
CA PRO A 429 13.10 -13.93 12.20
C PRO A 429 12.13 -15.11 12.12
N THR A 430 10.97 -15.00 12.78
CA THR A 430 9.92 -16.01 12.80
C THR A 430 9.07 -16.02 11.52
N GLY A 431 9.19 -14.98 10.69
CA GLY A 431 8.37 -14.76 9.50
C GLY A 431 6.98 -14.17 9.77
N ARG A 432 6.62 -13.95 11.04
CA ARG A 432 5.24 -13.66 11.45
C ARG A 432 4.89 -12.19 11.51
N VAL A 433 5.88 -11.33 11.69
CA VAL A 433 5.71 -9.88 11.78
C VAL A 433 6.45 -9.24 10.63
N VAL A 434 5.73 -8.46 9.81
CA VAL A 434 6.30 -7.67 8.71
C VAL A 434 6.15 -6.20 9.06
N VAL A 435 7.23 -5.43 9.00
CA VAL A 435 7.16 -3.98 9.21
C VAL A 435 6.73 -3.31 7.91
N SER A 436 5.46 -2.89 7.87
CA SER A 436 4.88 -2.20 6.72
C SER A 436 3.87 -1.14 7.19
N GLY A 437 4.34 -0.10 7.89
CA GLY A 437 3.48 0.83 8.62
C GLY A 437 2.36 1.46 7.77
N GLY A 438 1.23 1.79 8.39
CA GLY A 438 0.03 2.34 7.72
C GLY A 438 -1.18 1.41 7.76
N THR A 439 -2.22 1.68 6.97
CA THR A 439 -3.48 0.93 7.03
C THR A 439 -3.24 -0.52 6.63
N PHE A 440 -3.78 -1.46 7.39
CA PHE A 440 -3.44 -2.89 7.30
C PHE A 440 -1.95 -3.15 7.48
N SER A 441 -1.26 -2.35 8.30
CA SER A 441 0.13 -2.63 8.66
C SER A 441 0.28 -4.00 9.30
N GLY A 442 1.50 -4.54 9.21
CA GLY A 442 1.82 -5.90 9.56
C GLY A 442 1.55 -6.90 8.43
N SER A 443 0.86 -6.48 7.37
CA SER A 443 0.56 -7.36 6.24
C SER A 443 1.82 -7.69 5.45
N ALA A 444 1.99 -8.97 5.12
CA ALA A 444 2.96 -9.36 4.11
C ALA A 444 2.50 -8.91 2.71
N LEU A 445 3.42 -8.95 1.75
CA LEU A 445 3.04 -8.97 0.34
C LEU A 445 2.19 -10.22 0.05
N SER A 446 1.30 -10.12 -0.92
CA SER A 446 0.36 -11.19 -1.22
C SER A 446 1.08 -12.40 -1.81
N PHE A 447 0.57 -13.60 -1.49
CA PHE A 447 1.06 -14.85 -2.07
C PHE A 447 1.11 -14.79 -3.59
N GLN A 448 0.01 -14.32 -4.21
CA GLN A 448 -0.10 -14.15 -5.66
C GLN A 448 1.10 -13.38 -6.21
N PHE A 449 1.26 -12.14 -5.78
CA PHE A 449 2.29 -11.25 -6.31
C PHE A 449 3.72 -11.78 -6.11
N LEU A 450 4.00 -12.33 -4.92
CA LEU A 450 5.31 -12.93 -4.62
C LEU A 450 5.59 -14.16 -5.50
N ASN A 451 4.58 -15.00 -5.74
CA ASN A 451 4.74 -16.19 -6.56
C ASN A 451 4.96 -15.86 -8.03
N GLU A 452 4.25 -14.87 -8.56
CA GLU A 452 4.46 -14.37 -9.93
C GLU A 452 5.88 -13.79 -10.09
N LEU A 453 6.32 -12.96 -9.15
CA LEU A 453 7.68 -12.42 -9.15
C LEU A 453 8.75 -13.51 -9.07
N ARG A 454 8.53 -14.54 -8.25
CA ARG A 454 9.41 -15.71 -8.18
C ARG A 454 9.49 -16.42 -9.52
N ALA A 455 8.41 -16.49 -10.30
CA ALA A 455 8.45 -17.08 -11.64
C ALA A 455 9.38 -16.27 -12.58
N PHE A 456 9.33 -14.94 -12.50
CA PHE A 456 10.21 -14.05 -13.27
C PHE A 456 11.65 -14.00 -12.74
N TYR A 457 11.91 -14.37 -11.49
CA TYR A 457 13.24 -14.40 -10.88
C TYR A 457 13.46 -15.71 -10.10
N PRO A 458 13.55 -16.86 -10.80
CA PRO A 458 13.54 -18.18 -10.16
C PRO A 458 14.76 -18.46 -9.27
N GLU A 459 15.84 -17.70 -9.43
CA GLU A 459 17.08 -17.81 -8.65
C GLU A 459 17.11 -16.88 -7.42
N GLU A 460 16.16 -15.94 -7.30
CA GLU A 460 16.10 -14.99 -6.18
C GLU A 460 15.48 -15.63 -4.94
N ARG A 461 16.34 -16.10 -4.04
CA ARG A 461 15.96 -16.85 -2.83
C ARG A 461 15.16 -16.02 -1.83
N SER A 462 15.15 -14.69 -1.92
CA SER A 462 14.30 -13.84 -1.09
C SER A 462 12.81 -14.16 -1.29
N PHE A 463 12.37 -14.46 -2.51
CA PHE A 463 10.97 -14.83 -2.76
C PHE A 463 10.62 -16.18 -2.13
N ASP A 464 11.52 -17.16 -2.25
CA ASP A 464 11.35 -18.47 -1.64
C ASP A 464 11.23 -18.35 -0.11
N TYR A 465 12.02 -17.47 0.51
CA TYR A 465 11.93 -17.19 1.96
C TYR A 465 10.57 -16.58 2.29
N LEU A 466 10.16 -15.50 1.62
CA LEU A 466 8.90 -14.80 1.88
C LEU A 466 7.67 -15.70 1.68
N LEU A 467 7.66 -16.53 0.62
CA LEU A 467 6.60 -17.51 0.34
C LEU A 467 6.55 -18.66 1.36
N SER A 468 7.65 -18.91 2.06
CA SER A 468 7.73 -19.96 3.08
C SER A 468 7.32 -19.50 4.47
N GLN A 469 7.10 -18.19 4.67
CA GLN A 469 6.76 -17.67 5.98
C GLN A 469 5.28 -17.90 6.32
N PRO A 470 4.98 -18.20 7.60
CA PRO A 470 3.62 -18.26 8.08
C PRO A 470 2.96 -16.88 8.00
N LEU A 471 2.00 -16.71 7.09
CA LEU A 471 1.25 -15.45 6.98
C LEU A 471 0.29 -15.28 8.17
N LEU A 472 0.59 -14.29 9.03
CA LEU A 472 -0.31 -13.85 10.09
C LEU A 472 -1.25 -12.79 9.52
N ASN A 473 -2.55 -13.09 9.47
CA ASN A 473 -3.55 -12.10 9.06
C ASN A 473 -3.86 -11.17 10.24
N LEU A 474 -3.04 -10.12 10.38
CA LEU A 474 -3.18 -9.12 11.45
C LEU A 474 -4.46 -8.27 11.31
N ALA A 475 -5.14 -8.27 10.16
CA ALA A 475 -6.35 -7.48 9.95
C ALA A 475 -7.58 -7.99 10.74
N ASN A 476 -7.59 -9.26 11.18
CA ASN A 476 -8.78 -9.87 11.79
C ASN A 476 -8.53 -10.50 13.17
N ASN A 477 -7.35 -10.35 13.78
CA ASN A 477 -7.00 -10.97 15.09
C ASN A 477 -7.40 -12.45 15.22
N THR A 478 -7.56 -13.13 14.09
CA THR A 478 -7.97 -14.52 14.02
C THR A 478 -6.79 -15.25 13.43
N PRO A 479 -6.17 -16.20 14.18
CA PRO A 479 -5.23 -17.13 13.58
C PRO A 479 -6.03 -18.00 12.61
N THR A 480 -6.24 -17.53 11.38
CA THR A 480 -6.70 -18.41 10.30
C THR A 480 -5.57 -19.38 10.08
N THR A 481 -5.76 -20.60 10.59
CA THR A 481 -4.90 -21.79 10.46
C THR A 481 -3.65 -21.50 9.67
N VAL A 482 -2.58 -21.16 10.39
CA VAL A 482 -1.23 -21.06 9.85
C VAL A 482 -0.85 -22.46 9.38
N ARG A 483 -1.23 -22.78 8.15
CA ARG A 483 -0.62 -23.84 7.37
C ARG A 483 0.18 -23.11 6.32
N ASN A 484 1.50 -23.27 6.40
CA ASN A 484 2.41 -22.80 5.38
C ASN A 484 1.93 -23.38 4.03
N GLU A 485 1.67 -22.53 3.03
CA GLU A 485 1.30 -23.02 1.69
C GLU A 485 2.39 -23.96 1.15
N ALA A 486 3.66 -23.76 1.53
CA ALA A 486 4.74 -24.66 1.18
C ALA A 486 4.55 -26.08 1.76
N GLU A 487 4.05 -26.22 2.99
CA GLU A 487 3.75 -27.53 3.59
C GLU A 487 2.56 -28.20 2.86
N ARG A 488 1.53 -27.42 2.53
CA ARG A 488 0.38 -27.91 1.76
C ARG A 488 0.82 -28.43 0.40
N LEU A 489 1.71 -27.71 -0.27
CA LEU A 489 2.24 -28.07 -1.59
C LEU A 489 3.26 -29.22 -1.52
N ALA A 490 4.03 -29.33 -0.43
CA ALA A 490 4.94 -30.45 -0.20
C ALA A 490 4.18 -31.79 -0.13
N ALA A 491 2.99 -31.79 0.48
CA ALA A 491 2.12 -32.96 0.58
C ALA A 491 1.02 -33.01 -0.50
N PHE A 492 1.17 -32.22 -1.58
CA PHE A 492 0.12 -32.11 -2.59
C PHE A 492 -0.06 -33.39 -3.40
N ASP A 493 -1.31 -33.83 -3.46
CA ASP A 493 -1.80 -34.88 -4.33
C ASP A 493 -3.12 -34.39 -4.97
N ALA A 494 -3.23 -34.55 -6.28
CA ALA A 494 -4.33 -33.98 -7.05
C ALA A 494 -5.70 -34.60 -6.69
N ASP A 495 -5.74 -35.92 -6.44
CA ASP A 495 -6.98 -36.62 -6.12
C ASP A 495 -7.42 -36.32 -4.69
N VAL A 496 -6.48 -36.25 -3.76
CA VAL A 496 -6.74 -35.80 -2.38
C VAL A 496 -7.24 -34.36 -2.36
N ALA A 497 -6.63 -33.46 -3.15
CA ALA A 497 -7.07 -32.07 -3.25
C ALA A 497 -8.52 -31.97 -3.77
N ARG A 498 -8.85 -32.69 -4.85
CA ARG A 498 -10.23 -32.75 -5.37
C ARG A 498 -11.21 -33.30 -4.35
N ALA A 499 -10.87 -34.40 -3.68
CA ALA A 499 -11.72 -35.00 -2.66
C ALA A 499 -11.97 -34.03 -1.49
N ALA A 500 -10.94 -33.28 -1.07
CA ALA A 500 -11.06 -32.27 -0.01
C ALA A 500 -11.97 -31.10 -0.42
N LEU A 501 -11.90 -30.64 -1.66
CA LEU A 501 -12.79 -29.58 -2.17
C LEU A 501 -14.24 -30.03 -2.27
N ARG A 502 -14.48 -31.29 -2.67
CA ARG A 502 -15.83 -31.89 -2.76
C ARG A 502 -16.44 -32.26 -1.41
N ALA A 503 -15.63 -32.33 -0.34
CA ALA A 503 -16.13 -32.59 1.00
C ALA A 503 -17.05 -31.44 1.48
N PRO A 504 -17.93 -31.69 2.48
CA PRO A 504 -18.77 -30.64 3.04
C PRO A 504 -17.93 -29.43 3.48
N LYS A 505 -18.30 -28.23 2.99
CA LYS A 505 -17.57 -26.97 3.20
C LYS A 505 -16.20 -26.87 2.54
N GLY A 506 -15.77 -27.82 1.71
CA GLY A 506 -14.48 -27.78 1.01
C GLY A 506 -14.31 -26.56 0.11
N LEU A 507 -15.39 -26.12 -0.54
CA LEU A 507 -15.43 -24.87 -1.32
C LEU A 507 -15.82 -23.63 -0.50
N ALA A 508 -16.19 -23.79 0.78
CA ALA A 508 -16.67 -22.67 1.57
C ALA A 508 -15.53 -21.66 1.80
N LYS A 509 -15.76 -20.41 1.38
CA LYS A 509 -14.78 -19.31 1.43
C LYS A 509 -13.59 -19.44 0.47
N LEU A 510 -13.59 -20.42 -0.43
CA LEU A 510 -12.59 -20.51 -1.48
C LEU A 510 -12.89 -19.45 -2.56
N ARG A 511 -11.88 -18.64 -2.87
CA ARG A 511 -11.94 -17.62 -3.92
C ARG A 511 -11.40 -18.19 -5.23
N LEU A 512 -11.87 -17.65 -6.34
CA LEU A 512 -11.46 -18.08 -7.68
C LEU A 512 -10.00 -17.66 -7.98
N PRO A 513 -9.07 -18.61 -8.22
CA PRO A 513 -7.72 -18.28 -8.72
C PRO A 513 -7.79 -17.51 -10.03
N SER A 514 -7.07 -16.40 -10.12
CA SER A 514 -7.17 -15.48 -11.27
C SER A 514 -6.11 -14.37 -11.23
N PRO A 515 -5.61 -13.91 -12.40
CA PRO A 515 -4.72 -12.75 -12.46
C PRO A 515 -5.44 -11.42 -12.13
N THR A 516 -6.78 -11.41 -12.11
CA THR A 516 -7.60 -10.19 -11.89
C THR A 516 -8.30 -10.13 -10.54
N TYR A 517 -8.08 -11.11 -9.66
CA TYR A 517 -8.48 -11.05 -8.26
C TYR A 517 -7.26 -10.78 -7.36
N PRO A 518 -6.78 -9.52 -7.31
CA PRO A 518 -5.45 -9.25 -6.81
C PRO A 518 -5.37 -9.46 -5.30
N ALA A 519 -4.28 -10.10 -4.86
CA ALA A 519 -3.85 -10.27 -3.47
C ALA A 519 -4.57 -11.31 -2.60
N PHE A 520 -5.66 -11.93 -3.06
CA PHE A 520 -6.46 -12.84 -2.22
C PHE A 520 -6.52 -14.28 -2.72
N THR A 521 -5.88 -14.59 -3.85
CA THR A 521 -5.99 -15.87 -4.56
C THR A 521 -4.61 -16.30 -5.08
N ARG A 522 -4.55 -17.36 -5.89
CA ARG A 522 -3.37 -17.70 -6.71
C ARG A 522 -3.47 -17.02 -8.07
N SER A 523 -2.34 -16.80 -8.73
CA SER A 523 -2.31 -16.04 -10.00
C SER A 523 -3.00 -16.77 -11.14
N PHE A 524 -2.99 -18.09 -11.08
CA PHE A 524 -3.28 -19.00 -12.18
C PHE A 524 -2.31 -18.87 -13.37
N LEU A 525 -2.04 -17.69 -13.91
CA LEU A 525 -1.21 -17.53 -15.12
C LEU A 525 0.27 -17.72 -14.86
N TYR A 526 0.84 -17.19 -13.78
CA TYR A 526 2.28 -17.26 -13.49
C TYR A 526 2.64 -18.15 -12.32
N ASP A 527 1.70 -18.99 -11.88
CA ASP A 527 1.90 -19.91 -10.76
C ASP A 527 3.14 -20.81 -10.98
N THR A 528 3.96 -20.93 -9.94
CA THR A 528 5.17 -21.75 -9.96
C THR A 528 5.45 -22.35 -8.59
N ASP A 529 6.00 -23.55 -8.57
CA ASP A 529 6.50 -24.16 -7.33
C ASP A 529 7.75 -23.42 -6.85
N TRP A 530 7.99 -23.50 -5.55
CA TRP A 530 9.21 -23.02 -4.92
C TRP A 530 9.73 -24.06 -3.92
N SER A 531 10.99 -23.86 -3.51
CA SER A 531 11.60 -24.65 -2.45
C SER A 531 11.72 -23.80 -1.20
N PRO A 532 11.28 -24.27 -0.03
CA PRO A 532 11.41 -23.49 1.19
C PRO A 532 12.82 -22.95 1.42
N ALA A 533 12.89 -21.72 1.91
CA ALA A 533 14.17 -21.07 2.22
C ALA A 533 14.14 -20.49 3.63
N THR A 534 15.28 -20.58 4.29
CA THR A 534 15.60 -19.93 5.55
C THR A 534 16.31 -18.60 5.27
N ARG A 535 16.41 -17.76 6.29
CA ARG A 535 17.19 -16.51 6.19
C ARG A 535 18.68 -16.76 5.91
N ALA A 536 19.21 -17.91 6.35
CA ALA A 536 20.56 -18.35 6.00
C ALA A 536 20.71 -18.62 4.50
N ASP A 537 19.71 -19.24 3.87
CA ASP A 537 19.71 -19.53 2.44
C ASP A 537 19.66 -18.28 1.55
N VAL A 538 19.03 -17.19 2.03
CA VAL A 538 18.99 -15.91 1.30
C VAL A 538 20.33 -15.18 1.38
N GLY A 539 21.09 -15.36 2.47
CA GLY A 539 22.44 -14.80 2.60
C GLY A 539 22.51 -13.28 2.79
N LEU A 540 21.39 -12.60 3.09
CA LEU A 540 21.38 -11.15 3.28
C LEU A 540 22.22 -10.70 4.51
N PRO A 541 22.66 -9.43 4.53
CA PRO A 541 23.31 -8.83 5.70
C PRO A 541 22.44 -8.89 6.95
N LEU A 542 23.08 -8.89 8.12
CA LEU A 542 22.38 -8.83 9.41
C LEU A 542 21.79 -7.45 9.70
N ASP A 543 22.19 -6.43 8.96
CA ASP A 543 21.75 -5.06 9.13
C ASP A 543 21.20 -4.51 7.82
N TYR A 544 20.13 -3.74 7.92
CA TYR A 544 19.52 -3.05 6.80
C TYR A 544 19.16 -1.63 7.23
N VAL A 545 19.54 -0.67 6.38
CA VAL A 545 19.31 0.75 6.56
C VAL A 545 18.69 1.28 5.29
N ASN A 546 17.57 1.97 5.45
CA ASN A 546 16.94 2.75 4.40
C ASN A 546 16.67 4.15 4.95
N GLU A 547 17.49 5.10 4.55
CA GLU A 547 17.39 6.50 4.95
C GLU A 547 16.23 7.26 4.28
N VAL A 548 15.67 6.74 3.18
CA VAL A 548 14.54 7.37 2.49
C VAL A 548 13.27 7.19 3.33
N HIS A 549 12.98 5.97 3.77
CA HIS A 549 11.87 5.65 4.67
C HIS A 549 12.23 5.76 6.15
N GLY A 550 13.52 5.95 6.46
CA GLY A 550 14.05 5.94 7.83
C GLY A 550 13.80 4.59 8.50
N VAL A 551 14.08 3.49 7.81
CA VAL A 551 13.97 2.12 8.32
C VAL A 551 15.33 1.60 8.73
N PHE A 552 15.40 1.07 9.95
CA PHE A 552 16.53 0.32 10.48
C PHE A 552 16.06 -1.08 10.83
N SER A 553 16.83 -2.10 10.46
CA SER A 553 16.57 -3.49 10.85
C SER A 553 17.88 -4.15 11.20
N ALA A 554 17.98 -4.76 12.38
CA ALA A 554 19.18 -5.45 12.82
C ALA A 554 18.84 -6.81 13.42
N TYR A 555 19.59 -7.82 12.99
CA TYR A 555 19.50 -9.21 13.45
C TYR A 555 20.79 -9.61 14.15
N SER A 556 20.68 -10.49 15.13
CA SER A 556 21.85 -11.04 15.84
C SER A 556 22.51 -12.19 15.08
N ASP A 557 21.72 -12.97 14.35
CA ASP A 557 22.17 -14.04 13.46
C ASP A 557 21.10 -14.32 12.38
N ARG A 558 21.14 -15.49 11.71
CA ARG A 558 20.20 -15.86 10.64
C ARG A 558 19.20 -16.96 11.03
N GLU A 559 19.17 -17.35 12.29
CA GLU A 559 18.25 -18.36 12.81
C GLU A 559 16.87 -17.76 13.13
N PRO A 560 15.79 -18.56 13.08
CA PRO A 560 14.46 -18.13 13.51
C PRO A 560 14.38 -17.66 14.96
N SER A 561 15.35 -18.05 15.80
CA SER A 561 15.45 -17.62 17.19
C SER A 561 16.28 -16.36 17.42
N SER A 562 16.85 -15.76 16.37
CA SER A 562 17.65 -14.54 16.51
C SER A 562 16.90 -13.43 17.24
N ALA A 563 17.62 -12.67 18.04
CA ALA A 563 17.18 -11.34 18.42
C ALA A 563 17.16 -10.43 17.19
N TRP A 564 16.08 -9.68 17.04
CA TRP A 564 15.83 -8.74 15.97
C TRP A 564 15.21 -7.47 16.54
N ILE A 565 15.67 -6.31 16.07
CA ILE A 565 15.06 -5.01 16.35
C ILE A 565 14.87 -4.25 15.04
N ASN A 566 13.77 -3.52 14.94
CA ASN A 566 13.48 -2.66 13.80
C ASN A 566 12.99 -1.29 14.28
N LEU A 567 13.30 -0.22 13.55
CA LEU A 567 12.79 1.15 13.76
C LEU A 567 12.31 1.73 12.43
N ILE A 568 11.17 2.43 12.44
CA ILE A 568 10.63 3.19 11.31
C ILE A 568 10.48 4.67 11.70
N VAL A 569 10.98 5.59 10.88
CA VAL A 569 11.05 7.04 11.21
C VAL A 569 10.22 7.94 10.29
N ARG A 570 9.94 7.54 9.05
CA ARG A 570 9.09 8.29 8.10
C ARG A 570 9.59 9.70 7.68
N PRO A 571 10.88 9.92 7.35
CA PRO A 571 11.31 11.17 6.73
C PRO A 571 10.73 11.36 5.31
N ASN A 572 10.27 10.27 4.67
CA ASN A 572 9.57 10.30 3.39
C ASN A 572 8.15 10.86 3.45
N HIS A 573 7.57 11.17 4.63
CA HIS A 573 6.27 11.84 4.67
C HIS A 573 6.42 13.23 4.04
N TYR A 574 5.74 13.45 2.93
CA TYR A 574 5.68 14.77 2.27
C TYR A 574 4.25 15.25 2.02
N MET A 575 3.26 14.34 2.06
CA MET A 575 1.85 14.69 1.88
C MET A 575 1.09 14.85 3.19
N GLY A 576 1.56 14.28 4.29
CA GLY A 576 0.79 14.27 5.55
C GLY A 576 -0.62 13.70 5.42
N ALA A 577 -0.81 12.79 4.46
CA ALA A 577 -2.05 12.14 4.12
C ALA A 577 -1.75 10.83 3.37
N GLY A 578 -2.78 10.02 3.12
CA GLY A 578 -2.67 8.65 2.60
C GLY A 578 -2.96 7.61 3.67
N HIS A 579 -2.57 6.36 3.43
CA HIS A 579 -2.77 5.28 4.41
C HIS A 579 -1.71 5.22 5.51
N HIS A 580 -0.88 6.23 5.73
CA HIS A 580 0.16 6.19 6.77
C HIS A 580 -0.40 6.51 8.15
N HIS A 581 0.10 5.81 9.16
CA HIS A 581 -0.19 6.09 10.56
C HIS A 581 0.74 7.18 11.11
N SER A 582 0.40 7.73 12.27
CA SER A 582 1.29 8.57 13.05
C SER A 582 2.27 7.71 13.83
N ASP A 583 3.07 6.93 13.11
CA ASP A 583 3.92 5.84 13.60
C ASP A 583 5.42 6.16 13.59
N ALA A 584 5.83 7.42 13.35
CA ALA A 584 7.24 7.77 13.30
C ALA A 584 7.94 7.47 14.63
N GLY A 585 9.09 6.82 14.58
CA GLY A 585 9.82 6.34 15.75
C GLY A 585 9.36 5.00 16.30
N MET A 586 8.35 4.34 15.70
CA MET A 586 7.90 3.02 16.14
C MET A 586 9.01 1.97 15.98
N PHE A 587 9.11 1.07 16.95
CA PHE A 587 10.08 -0.02 16.93
C PHE A 587 9.42 -1.40 17.10
N HIS A 588 10.10 -2.46 16.67
CA HIS A 588 9.68 -3.85 16.84
C HIS A 588 10.79 -4.64 17.52
N PHE A 589 10.45 -5.72 18.23
CA PHE A 589 11.44 -6.60 18.83
C PHE A 589 10.99 -8.06 18.87
N SER A 590 11.86 -8.95 18.40
CA SER A 590 11.68 -10.41 18.44
C SER A 590 12.95 -11.08 18.95
N SER A 591 12.82 -12.21 19.63
CA SER A 591 13.96 -13.03 20.07
C SER A 591 13.51 -14.41 20.56
N LEU A 592 14.42 -15.38 20.58
CA LEU A 592 14.18 -16.74 21.09
C LEU A 592 12.98 -17.45 20.43
N GLY A 593 12.67 -17.08 19.19
CA GLY A 593 11.56 -17.64 18.40
C GLY A 593 10.20 -17.02 18.72
N VAL A 594 10.18 -15.88 19.41
CA VAL A 594 8.96 -15.15 19.78
C VAL A 594 9.04 -13.70 19.30
N ASP A 595 7.98 -13.23 18.67
CA ASP A 595 7.77 -11.81 18.40
C ASP A 595 7.13 -11.17 19.63
N TRP A 596 7.87 -10.28 20.29
CA TRP A 596 7.47 -9.73 21.59
C TRP A 596 6.71 -8.42 21.44
N ILE A 597 7.28 -7.49 20.66
CA ILE A 597 6.77 -6.14 20.46
C ILE A 597 6.56 -5.95 18.96
N ALA A 598 5.34 -5.57 18.59
CA ALA A 598 4.99 -5.27 17.20
C ALA A 598 4.16 -3.98 17.12
N GLU A 599 3.64 -3.65 15.95
CA GLU A 599 2.70 -2.56 15.80
C GLU A 599 1.40 -2.80 16.59
N SER A 600 0.67 -1.70 16.82
CA SER A 600 -0.71 -1.70 17.30
C SER A 600 -1.56 -2.82 16.70
N PRO A 601 -2.39 -3.51 17.49
CA PRO A 601 -3.36 -4.47 16.94
C PRO A 601 -4.47 -3.79 16.12
N PHE A 602 -4.50 -2.46 16.09
CA PHE A 602 -5.50 -1.67 15.39
C PHE A 602 -4.99 -1.24 14.02
N SER A 603 -5.01 -2.18 13.07
CA SER A 603 -4.47 -1.98 11.73
C SER A 603 -5.08 -0.84 10.90
N MET A 604 -6.11 -0.15 11.39
CA MET A 604 -6.72 1.02 10.73
C MET A 604 -6.83 2.23 11.66
N SER A 605 -6.09 2.21 12.77
CA SER A 605 -6.03 3.31 13.71
C SER A 605 -4.79 4.13 13.42
N TYR A 606 -5.02 5.39 13.06
CA TYR A 606 -3.98 6.36 12.70
C TYR A 606 -3.32 7.06 13.89
N PRO A 607 -3.98 7.26 15.05
CA PRO A 607 -3.39 7.99 16.18
C PRO A 607 -2.12 7.38 16.76
N GLY A 608 -1.11 8.24 16.97
CA GLY A 608 0.21 7.86 17.52
C GLY A 608 0.16 7.15 18.87
N LYS A 609 -0.85 7.47 19.71
CA LYS A 609 -0.99 6.95 21.08
C LYS A 609 -1.23 5.44 21.16
N TYR A 610 -1.53 4.82 20.03
CA TYR A 610 -1.71 3.38 19.90
C TYR A 610 -0.49 2.64 19.36
N HIS A 611 0.62 3.35 19.07
CA HIS A 611 1.87 2.79 18.55
C HIS A 611 2.97 2.81 19.62
N ASN A 612 4.12 2.19 19.31
CA ASN A 612 5.27 2.08 20.22
C ASN A 612 6.00 3.42 20.31
N GLN A 613 5.39 4.41 20.95
CA GLN A 613 5.83 5.79 21.04
C GLN A 613 5.84 6.26 22.51
N VAL A 614 6.51 7.38 22.80
CA VAL A 614 6.35 8.03 24.11
C VAL A 614 5.06 8.85 24.08
N VAL A 615 4.18 8.63 25.05
CA VAL A 615 2.95 9.41 25.24
C VAL A 615 3.22 10.48 26.31
N VAL A 616 2.76 11.71 26.07
CA VAL A 616 2.97 12.88 26.92
C VAL A 616 1.63 13.52 27.21
N ASP A 617 1.21 13.51 28.47
CA ASP A 617 -0.11 13.98 28.91
C ASP A 617 -1.28 13.39 28.10
N GLY A 618 -1.17 12.12 27.71
CA GLY A 618 -2.18 11.40 26.91
C GLY A 618 -2.03 11.55 25.38
N GLU A 619 -1.12 12.41 24.92
CA GLU A 619 -0.91 12.70 23.50
C GLU A 619 0.44 12.20 22.98
N SER A 620 0.55 12.00 21.67
CA SER A 620 1.81 11.66 21.01
C SER A 620 1.98 12.50 19.74
N GLN A 621 2.12 11.85 18.58
CA GLN A 621 1.93 12.46 17.26
C GLN A 621 0.44 12.66 16.96
N SER A 622 0.14 13.38 15.89
CA SER A 622 -1.23 13.78 15.54
C SER A 622 -2.17 12.59 15.35
N ASP A 623 -3.45 12.75 15.72
CA ASP A 623 -4.45 11.67 15.58
C ASP A 623 -4.78 11.35 14.11
N GLN A 624 -4.62 12.35 13.23
CA GLN A 624 -4.70 12.26 11.79
C GLN A 624 -3.68 13.21 11.16
N PHE A 625 -3.36 12.98 9.88
CA PHE A 625 -2.44 13.80 9.10
C PHE A 625 -1.03 13.92 9.69
N PRO A 626 -0.30 12.80 9.80
CA PRO A 626 1.03 12.78 10.40
C PRO A 626 1.99 13.69 9.64
N SER A 627 2.75 14.51 10.36
CA SER A 627 3.92 15.17 9.77
C SER A 627 5.11 14.22 9.72
N ARG A 628 6.21 14.65 9.09
CA ARG A 628 7.45 13.84 9.02
C ARG A 628 8.30 13.94 10.29
N ALA A 629 9.17 12.96 10.47
CA ALA A 629 10.28 13.03 11.42
C ALA A 629 11.63 13.05 10.69
N SER A 630 12.71 13.34 11.42
CA SER A 630 14.06 13.37 10.84
C SER A 630 14.81 12.09 11.17
N TRP A 631 15.36 11.45 10.14
CA TRP A 631 16.32 10.36 10.28
C TRP A 631 17.70 10.92 10.57
N LEU A 632 18.30 10.53 11.70
CA LEU A 632 19.61 11.04 12.14
C LEU A 632 20.77 10.14 11.74
N GLY A 633 20.50 8.98 11.14
CA GLY A 633 21.50 8.02 10.68
C GLY A 633 21.42 6.66 11.37
N ALA A 634 22.31 5.77 10.94
CA ALA A 634 22.59 4.50 11.60
C ALA A 634 24.10 4.25 11.66
N SER A 635 24.54 3.58 12.72
CA SER A 635 25.89 3.05 12.89
C SER A 635 25.79 1.53 12.85
N ILE A 636 26.52 0.89 11.93
CA ILE A 636 26.49 -0.56 11.72
C ILE A 636 27.82 -1.17 12.15
N GLY A 637 27.78 -2.21 12.99
CA GLY A 637 28.95 -2.91 13.48
C GLY A 637 28.72 -4.39 13.68
N THR A 638 29.78 -5.19 13.65
CA THR A 638 29.68 -6.66 13.78
C THR A 638 29.18 -7.10 15.15
N ALA A 639 29.44 -6.31 16.20
CA ALA A 639 29.04 -6.62 17.57
C ALA A 639 27.85 -5.80 18.06
N ALA A 640 27.50 -4.70 17.40
CA ALA A 640 26.31 -3.92 17.71
C ALA A 640 25.95 -3.01 16.52
N SER A 641 24.66 -2.68 16.39
CA SER A 641 24.17 -1.71 15.42
C SER A 641 23.11 -0.81 16.07
N ALA A 642 23.03 0.45 15.66
CA ALA A 642 22.07 1.41 16.19
C ALA A 642 21.60 2.41 15.14
N ALA A 643 20.41 2.97 15.35
CA ALA A 643 19.84 4.03 14.55
C ALA A 643 19.13 5.07 15.42
N SER A 644 19.12 6.32 14.96
CA SER A 644 18.56 7.44 15.72
C SER A 644 17.62 8.31 14.90
N ALA A 645 16.66 8.93 15.59
CA ALA A 645 15.62 9.76 15.03
C ALA A 645 15.38 11.01 15.88
N ASP A 646 15.02 12.11 15.22
CA ASP A 646 14.39 13.28 15.83
C ASP A 646 12.92 13.31 15.45
N LEU A 647 12.08 13.02 16.45
CA LEU A 647 10.62 12.95 16.33
C LEU A 647 9.95 14.26 16.75
N THR A 648 10.72 15.27 17.16
CA THR A 648 10.20 16.53 17.73
C THR A 648 9.21 17.20 16.79
N TYR A 649 9.51 17.20 15.48
CA TYR A 649 8.64 17.77 14.46
C TYR A 649 7.30 17.02 14.34
N ALA A 650 7.38 15.69 14.26
CA ALA A 650 6.23 14.78 14.15
C ALA A 650 5.24 14.92 15.32
N TYR A 651 5.76 15.19 16.52
CA TYR A 651 4.93 15.47 17.70
C TYR A 651 4.36 16.90 17.68
N SER A 652 5.19 17.87 17.31
CA SER A 652 4.83 19.29 17.44
C SER A 652 3.83 19.76 16.39
N TRP A 653 3.80 19.12 15.22
CA TRP A 653 3.04 19.57 14.06
C TRP A 653 2.15 18.47 13.49
N ARG A 654 0.94 18.87 13.09
CA ARG A 654 0.09 18.10 12.17
C ARG A 654 0.13 18.74 10.79
N TRP A 655 -0.05 17.94 9.75
CA TRP A 655 -0.10 18.41 8.38
C TRP A 655 -1.51 18.42 7.81
N LEU A 656 -1.68 19.03 6.64
CA LEU A 656 -2.89 18.96 5.83
C LEU A 656 -2.54 19.26 4.38
N THR A 657 -2.78 18.30 3.48
CA THR A 657 -2.69 18.51 2.01
C THR A 657 -4.01 18.27 1.30
N GLN A 658 -5.05 17.95 2.08
CA GLN A 658 -6.29 17.36 1.59
C GLN A 658 -7.45 17.74 2.51
N PRO A 659 -7.85 19.02 2.52
CA PRO A 659 -9.12 19.38 3.15
C PRO A 659 -10.25 18.55 2.54
N ASN A 660 -11.21 18.16 3.37
CA ASN A 660 -12.46 17.56 2.90
C ASN A 660 -13.21 18.59 2.03
N ALA A 661 -14.30 18.16 1.39
CA ALA A 661 -15.14 18.99 0.51
C ALA A 661 -15.53 20.37 1.12
N THR A 662 -15.52 20.49 2.45
CA THR A 662 -15.53 21.76 3.18
C THR A 662 -14.43 21.79 4.25
N TRP A 663 -13.82 22.95 4.47
CA TRP A 663 -12.85 23.19 5.55
C TRP A 663 -13.49 23.08 6.94
N GLU A 664 -14.79 23.38 7.05
CA GLU A 664 -15.58 23.39 8.30
C GLU A 664 -15.54 22.07 9.08
N LYS A 665 -15.47 20.90 8.41
CA LYS A 665 -15.37 19.59 9.09
C LYS A 665 -14.00 19.38 9.78
N HIS A 666 -12.97 20.11 9.36
CA HIS A 666 -11.63 20.09 9.97
C HIS A 666 -11.44 21.22 10.99
N ASP A 667 -12.21 22.30 10.87
CA ASP A 667 -12.19 23.45 11.79
C ASP A 667 -12.85 23.19 13.15
N THR A 668 -13.59 22.08 13.33
CA THR A 668 -14.12 21.72 14.65
C THR A 668 -13.04 21.37 15.68
N GLU A 669 -11.77 21.18 15.26
CA GLU A 669 -10.65 20.80 16.12
C GLU A 669 -9.56 21.89 16.31
N ALA A 670 -9.74 23.11 15.78
CA ALA A 670 -9.06 24.35 16.22
C ALA A 670 -9.55 25.53 15.35
N PRO A 671 -9.62 26.78 15.87
CA PRO A 671 -9.65 27.97 15.04
C PRO A 671 -8.26 28.11 14.38
N SER A 672 -8.08 27.46 13.24
CA SER A 672 -6.81 26.79 12.95
C SER A 672 -5.78 27.72 12.29
N GLY A 673 -4.70 28.01 13.03
CA GLY A 673 -3.58 28.83 12.57
C GLY A 673 -2.69 28.16 11.52
N TRP A 674 -3.28 27.53 10.49
CA TRP A 674 -2.56 26.87 9.40
C TRP A 674 -1.62 27.83 8.68
N GLU A 675 -0.48 27.29 8.28
CA GLU A 675 0.47 27.97 7.42
C GLU A 675 1.11 26.98 6.45
N VAL A 676 1.64 27.49 5.34
CA VAL A 676 2.42 26.69 4.39
C VAL A 676 3.63 26.09 5.10
N GLU A 677 3.84 24.79 4.94
CA GLU A 677 5.05 24.10 5.39
C GLU A 677 6.29 24.76 4.78
N PRO A 678 7.18 25.37 5.59
CA PRO A 678 8.30 26.16 5.06
C PRO A 678 9.47 25.32 4.57
N ALA A 679 9.51 24.01 4.81
CA ALA A 679 10.62 23.17 4.37
C ALA A 679 10.75 23.19 2.83
N ALA A 680 11.94 23.57 2.35
CA ALA A 680 12.18 23.80 0.92
C ALA A 680 11.92 22.55 0.06
N ASP A 681 12.29 21.38 0.58
CA ASP A 681 12.04 20.11 -0.11
C ASP A 681 10.54 19.79 -0.20
N ILE A 682 9.74 20.12 0.83
CA ILE A 682 8.28 20.03 0.78
C ILE A 682 7.68 21.01 -0.23
N ILE A 683 8.20 22.24 -0.32
CA ILE A 683 7.76 23.21 -1.33
C ILE A 683 8.02 22.69 -2.75
N HIS A 684 9.16 22.03 -3.01
CA HIS A 684 9.49 21.48 -4.32
C HIS A 684 8.47 20.45 -4.83
N PHE A 685 7.82 19.69 -3.94
CA PHE A 685 6.75 18.77 -4.33
C PHE A 685 5.54 19.47 -4.95
N TYR A 686 5.24 20.68 -4.49
CA TYR A 686 4.04 21.41 -4.89
C TYR A 686 4.33 22.56 -5.87
N GLN A 687 5.59 22.92 -6.04
CA GLN A 687 6.08 23.91 -6.99
C GLN A 687 5.56 23.63 -8.40
N GLY A 688 4.89 24.60 -9.02
CA GLY A 688 4.37 24.50 -10.38
C GLY A 688 3.17 23.56 -10.55
N THR A 689 2.63 22.98 -9.46
CA THR A 689 1.61 21.92 -9.57
C THR A 689 0.17 22.41 -9.54
N ALA A 690 -0.09 23.70 -9.25
CA ALA A 690 -1.44 24.23 -9.01
C ALA A 690 -2.41 24.10 -10.19
N ARG A 691 -1.88 23.88 -11.40
CA ARG A 691 -2.66 23.71 -12.63
C ARG A 691 -3.06 22.27 -12.92
N TYR A 692 -2.46 21.28 -12.27
CA TYR A 692 -2.85 19.88 -12.48
C TYR A 692 -4.31 19.66 -12.08
N LYS A 693 -4.99 18.73 -12.77
CA LYS A 693 -6.37 18.33 -12.46
C LYS A 693 -6.38 17.25 -11.37
N MET A 694 -5.32 16.48 -11.20
CA MET A 694 -5.22 15.58 -10.05
C MET A 694 -5.14 16.37 -8.74
N ARG A 695 -5.75 15.81 -7.70
CA ARG A 695 -5.55 16.20 -6.32
C ARG A 695 -4.87 15.04 -5.61
N PRO A 696 -3.83 15.28 -4.81
CA PRO A 696 -3.23 14.20 -4.03
C PRO A 696 -4.33 13.47 -3.23
N TRP A 697 -4.38 12.14 -3.35
CA TRP A 697 -5.32 11.18 -2.72
C TRP A 697 -6.79 11.18 -3.16
N TRP A 698 -7.33 12.31 -3.61
CA TRP A 698 -8.72 12.36 -4.06
C TRP A 698 -8.86 11.91 -5.51
N SER A 699 -9.93 11.16 -5.79
CA SER A 699 -10.17 10.55 -7.09
C SER A 699 -10.34 11.55 -8.24
N THR A 700 -10.66 12.81 -7.98
CA THR A 700 -10.98 13.79 -9.03
C THR A 700 -10.76 15.23 -8.56
N TYR A 701 -10.52 16.18 -9.48
CA TYR A 701 -10.56 17.62 -9.20
C TYR A 701 -11.93 18.12 -8.72
N ALA A 702 -13.01 17.38 -8.96
CA ALA A 702 -14.37 17.84 -8.66
C ALA A 702 -14.70 17.89 -7.14
N VAL A 703 -13.86 17.29 -6.28
CA VAL A 703 -14.13 17.15 -4.83
C VAL A 703 -13.16 17.91 -3.93
N SER A 704 -12.00 18.34 -4.44
CA SER A 704 -11.01 19.06 -3.66
C SER A 704 -10.27 20.11 -4.49
N ASN A 705 -10.08 21.30 -3.95
CA ASN A 705 -9.21 22.33 -4.52
C ASN A 705 -7.74 21.96 -4.32
N TRP A 706 -6.87 22.51 -5.17
CA TRP A 706 -5.43 22.34 -4.99
C TRP A 706 -4.98 23.04 -3.70
N THR A 707 -4.13 22.38 -2.93
CA THR A 707 -3.47 22.95 -1.75
C THR A 707 -2.05 22.40 -1.63
N PRO A 708 -1.06 23.21 -1.20
CA PRO A 708 0.23 22.69 -0.77
C PRO A 708 0.09 21.95 0.57
N THR A 709 1.21 21.42 1.08
CA THR A 709 1.27 20.97 2.47
C THR A 709 1.17 22.15 3.41
N LEU A 710 0.13 22.14 4.23
CA LEU A 710 -0.08 23.06 5.33
C LEU A 710 0.32 22.37 6.63
N ARG A 711 0.70 23.16 7.63
CA ARG A 711 0.98 22.69 8.98
C ARG A 711 0.25 23.53 10.03
N ALA A 712 -0.07 22.90 11.15
CA ALA A 712 -0.57 23.57 12.34
C ALA A 712 0.04 22.94 13.60
N PRO A 713 0.22 23.70 14.70
CA PRO A 713 0.66 23.13 15.97
C PRO A 713 -0.32 22.04 16.44
N PHE A 714 0.22 20.94 16.96
CA PHE A 714 -0.56 19.84 17.54
C PHE A 714 -0.18 19.64 19.00
N ASN A 715 0.98 19.03 19.26
CA ASN A 715 1.49 18.78 20.60
C ASN A 715 2.91 19.36 20.71
N PRO A 716 3.08 20.70 20.80
CA PRO A 716 4.42 21.31 20.77
C PRO A 716 5.36 20.71 21.81
N MET A 717 6.50 20.22 21.33
CA MET A 717 7.58 19.62 22.13
C MET A 717 8.86 20.44 21.96
N ARG A 718 9.68 20.51 23.00
CA ARG A 718 11.05 21.05 22.87
C ARG A 718 12.00 20.05 22.23
N ARG A 719 11.88 18.77 22.61
CA ARG A 719 12.61 17.67 21.98
C ARG A 719 11.95 16.31 22.21
N VAL A 720 12.09 15.44 21.22
CA VAL A 720 11.74 14.03 21.26
C VAL A 720 12.77 13.27 20.40
N PHE A 721 13.84 12.79 21.01
CA PHE A 721 14.83 11.97 20.32
C PHE A 721 14.66 10.50 20.69
N ARG A 722 14.86 9.62 19.71
CA ARG A 722 14.89 8.16 19.91
C ARG A 722 16.14 7.56 19.31
N THR A 723 16.76 6.64 20.02
CA THR A 723 17.78 5.73 19.49
C THR A 723 17.37 4.29 19.79
N VAL A 724 17.44 3.41 18.81
CA VAL A 724 17.32 1.96 19.02
C VAL A 724 18.63 1.28 18.68
N ALA A 725 18.97 0.21 19.38
CA ALA A 725 20.15 -0.59 19.08
C ALA A 725 19.92 -2.08 19.34
N LEU A 726 20.68 -2.91 18.62
CA LEU A 726 20.87 -4.31 18.92
C LEU A 726 22.33 -4.54 19.27
N VAL A 727 22.58 -5.06 20.47
CA VAL A 727 23.91 -5.54 20.88
C VAL A 727 23.96 -7.04 20.65
N ARG A 728 24.97 -7.48 19.90
CA ARG A 728 25.21 -8.89 19.55
C ARG A 728 26.23 -9.50 20.49
N GLY A 729 26.12 -10.81 20.69
CA GLY A 729 27.01 -11.57 21.55
C GLY A 729 26.36 -12.88 21.96
N PRO A 730 26.90 -13.57 22.98
CA PRO A 730 26.32 -14.81 23.49
C PRO A 730 24.87 -14.67 23.98
N ARG A 731 24.48 -13.46 24.41
CA ARG A 731 23.12 -13.10 24.81
C ARG A 731 22.76 -11.77 24.14
N PRO A 732 22.28 -11.78 22.89
CA PRO A 732 21.96 -10.54 22.19
C PRO A 732 20.77 -9.84 22.85
N TYR A 733 20.77 -8.50 22.87
CA TYR A 733 19.70 -7.72 23.51
C TYR A 733 19.45 -6.38 22.80
N GLY A 734 18.23 -5.88 22.94
CA GLY A 734 17.83 -4.58 22.41
C GLY A 734 18.05 -3.44 23.42
N VAL A 735 18.27 -2.24 22.91
CA VAL A 735 18.35 -1.00 23.71
C VAL A 735 17.45 0.04 23.05
N VAL A 736 16.62 0.72 23.84
CA VAL A 736 15.83 1.88 23.42
C VAL A 736 16.17 3.06 24.33
N VAL A 737 16.58 4.17 23.74
CA VAL A 737 16.92 5.42 24.43
C VAL A 737 16.01 6.51 23.92
N ASP A 738 15.28 7.17 24.81
CA ASP A 738 14.42 8.31 24.48
C ASP A 738 14.78 9.53 25.32
N ASP A 739 14.99 10.67 24.68
CA ASP A 739 15.13 11.97 25.35
C ASP A 739 13.90 12.83 25.04
N VAL A 740 13.09 13.12 26.05
CA VAL A 740 11.78 13.76 25.85
C VAL A 740 11.60 14.94 26.79
N LYS A 741 11.25 16.10 26.22
CA LYS A 741 10.89 17.30 26.96
C LYS A 741 9.81 18.09 26.21
N LYS A 742 8.68 18.30 26.87
CA LYS A 742 7.59 19.15 26.35
C LYS A 742 7.89 20.63 26.60
N ASP A 743 8.05 20.99 27.86
CA ASP A 743 8.33 22.33 28.36
C ASP A 743 9.05 22.24 29.71
N ASP A 744 9.07 23.32 30.52
CA ASP A 744 9.70 23.31 31.84
C ASP A 744 8.75 22.89 32.98
N ALA A 745 7.48 22.56 32.67
CA ALA A 745 6.52 22.11 33.66
C ALA A 745 6.59 20.59 33.84
N THR A 746 6.24 20.11 35.03
CA THR A 746 6.09 18.68 35.29
C THR A 746 4.95 18.10 34.46
N ARG A 747 5.27 17.16 33.56
CA ARG A 747 4.33 16.42 32.70
C ARG A 747 4.29 14.95 33.07
N LEU A 748 3.26 14.25 32.62
CA LEU A 748 3.26 12.78 32.60
C LEU A 748 3.87 12.32 31.28
N TYR A 749 4.98 11.60 31.35
CA TYR A 749 5.58 10.88 30.23
C TYR A 749 5.35 9.39 30.42
N GLU A 750 4.98 8.68 29.36
CA GLU A 750 4.78 7.23 29.36
C GLU A 750 5.56 6.63 28.20
N TRP A 751 6.63 5.89 28.48
CA TRP A 751 7.26 5.07 27.45
C TRP A 751 6.34 3.87 27.16
N THR A 752 5.96 3.65 25.90
CA THR A 752 5.02 2.57 25.56
C THR A 752 5.55 1.60 24.51
N ALA A 753 5.12 0.35 24.64
CA ALA A 753 5.29 -0.69 23.64
C ALA A 753 4.06 -1.62 23.61
N CYS A 754 3.64 -2.05 22.42
CA CYS A 754 2.51 -2.92 22.17
C CYS A 754 2.99 -4.37 22.03
N PRO A 755 2.70 -5.24 23.00
CA PRO A 755 3.02 -6.65 22.86
C PRO A 755 2.18 -7.31 21.77
N VAL A 756 2.73 -8.32 21.12
CA VAL A 756 1.96 -9.18 20.21
C VAL A 756 0.82 -9.86 20.97
N ALA A 757 -0.31 -10.09 20.30
CA ALA A 757 -1.45 -10.78 20.89
C ALA A 757 -1.03 -12.11 21.55
N GLY A 758 -1.47 -12.33 22.79
CA GLY A 758 -1.13 -13.52 23.57
C GLY A 758 0.13 -13.39 24.44
N ILE A 759 0.83 -12.26 24.42
CA ILE A 759 1.88 -11.96 25.39
C ILE A 759 1.26 -11.39 26.68
N VAL A 760 1.73 -11.89 27.84
CA VAL A 760 1.25 -11.52 29.17
C VAL A 760 2.42 -11.30 30.13
N SER A 761 2.18 -10.60 31.24
CA SER A 761 3.16 -10.54 32.33
C SER A 761 3.32 -11.88 33.02
N VAL A 762 4.56 -12.20 33.39
CA VAL A 762 4.93 -13.40 34.14
C VAL A 762 5.60 -12.96 35.44
N LYS A 763 5.15 -13.52 36.56
CA LYS A 763 5.81 -13.29 37.86
C LYS A 763 7.02 -14.21 37.96
N LEU A 764 8.21 -13.63 38.13
CA LEU A 764 9.45 -14.38 38.32
C LEU A 764 10.05 -14.10 39.70
N PRO A 765 10.31 -15.13 40.52
CA PRO A 765 11.04 -14.96 41.77
C PRO A 765 12.41 -14.31 41.54
N GLY A 766 12.75 -13.30 42.35
CA GLY A 766 14.04 -12.61 42.26
C GLY A 766 14.19 -11.62 41.10
N LEU A 767 13.11 -11.33 40.36
CA LEU A 767 13.13 -10.27 39.35
C LEU A 767 13.44 -8.91 40.02
N PRO A 768 14.42 -8.14 39.51
CA PRO A 768 14.73 -6.82 40.07
C PRO A 768 13.52 -5.89 40.12
N ALA A 769 13.49 -5.00 41.12
CA ALA A 769 12.43 -4.01 41.26
C ALA A 769 12.35 -3.10 40.02
N GLY A 770 11.14 -2.81 39.57
CA GLY A 770 10.86 -1.99 38.38
C GLY A 770 10.96 -2.72 37.04
N TRP A 771 11.48 -3.96 37.00
CA TRP A 771 11.52 -4.76 35.78
C TRP A 771 10.21 -5.49 35.53
N LEU A 772 9.93 -5.74 34.26
CA LEU A 772 8.79 -6.53 33.80
C LEU A 772 9.28 -7.76 33.05
N ALA A 773 8.69 -8.93 33.33
CA ALA A 773 8.90 -10.13 32.53
C ALA A 773 7.65 -10.44 31.71
N LEU A 774 7.82 -10.65 30.41
CA LEU A 774 6.79 -11.02 29.46
C LEU A 774 6.96 -12.47 29.00
N GLY A 775 5.84 -13.15 28.76
CA GLY A 775 5.81 -14.52 28.25
C GLY A 775 4.53 -14.82 27.46
N GLN A 776 4.53 -15.88 26.65
CA GLN A 776 3.34 -16.32 25.89
C GLN A 776 2.29 -17.00 26.77
N LYS A 777 1.03 -16.55 26.75
CA LYS A 777 -0.08 -17.03 27.60
C LYS A 777 -0.31 -18.55 27.55
N GLU A 778 -0.07 -19.17 26.39
CA GLU A 778 -0.37 -20.59 26.15
C GLU A 778 0.68 -21.54 26.74
N VAL A 779 1.83 -21.03 27.19
CA VAL A 779 2.89 -21.83 27.82
C VAL A 779 2.75 -21.73 29.34
N ALA A 780 2.92 -22.84 30.06
CA ALA A 780 2.89 -22.85 31.52
C ALA A 780 3.94 -21.90 32.13
N ALA A 781 3.59 -21.17 33.18
CA ALA A 781 4.42 -20.11 33.78
C ALA A 781 5.74 -20.64 34.38
N ASP A 782 5.77 -21.91 34.78
CA ASP A 782 6.86 -22.60 35.47
C ASP A 782 7.69 -23.51 34.56
N GLN A 783 7.38 -23.59 33.26
CA GLN A 783 8.10 -24.46 32.34
C GLN A 783 9.54 -23.99 32.14
N SER A 784 10.50 -24.76 32.66
CA SER A 784 11.94 -24.53 32.45
C SER A 784 12.28 -24.40 30.95
N GLY A 785 13.17 -23.47 30.61
CA GLY A 785 13.62 -23.22 29.24
C GLY A 785 12.65 -22.38 28.39
N ARG A 786 11.44 -22.09 28.89
CA ARG A 786 10.46 -21.23 28.21
C ARG A 786 11.07 -19.87 27.87
N PRO A 787 10.89 -19.36 26.63
CA PRO A 787 11.27 -18.00 26.27
C PRO A 787 10.51 -16.94 27.05
N LEU A 788 11.24 -15.91 27.47
CA LEU A 788 10.73 -14.71 28.12
C LEU A 788 11.43 -13.49 27.52
N LEU A 789 10.79 -12.32 27.64
CA LEU A 789 11.43 -11.03 27.46
C LEU A 789 11.41 -10.28 28.79
N LEU A 790 12.59 -9.87 29.27
CA LEU A 790 12.68 -8.93 30.39
C LEU A 790 12.78 -7.51 29.81
N ILE A 791 11.90 -6.62 30.28
CA ILE A 791 11.93 -5.19 30.02
C ILE A 791 12.52 -4.53 31.26
N ALA A 792 13.70 -3.97 31.10
CA ALA A 792 14.53 -3.48 32.20
C ALA A 792 14.85 -1.98 32.00
N PRO A 793 14.09 -1.08 32.64
CA PRO A 793 14.43 0.34 32.69
C PRO A 793 15.69 0.54 33.54
N LEU A 794 16.67 1.27 33.00
CA LEU A 794 17.84 1.72 33.77
C LEU A 794 17.49 3.02 34.48
N ALA A 795 17.25 2.91 35.79
CA ALA A 795 16.88 4.01 36.65
C ALA A 795 17.67 3.96 37.96
N ASP A 796 17.73 5.09 38.65
CA ASP A 796 18.25 5.14 40.02
C ASP A 796 17.40 4.20 40.90
N PRO A 797 18.02 3.24 41.63
CA PRO A 797 17.28 2.39 42.57
C PRO A 797 16.45 3.16 43.61
N ALA A 798 16.84 4.39 43.95
CA ALA A 798 16.08 5.28 44.84
C ALA A 798 14.83 5.90 44.18
N SER A 799 14.77 5.91 42.84
CA SER A 799 13.65 6.41 42.04
C SER A 799 13.37 5.47 40.85
N PRO A 800 12.89 4.24 41.13
CA PRO A 800 12.74 3.23 40.10
C PRO A 800 11.66 3.63 39.10
N GLN A 801 11.96 3.45 37.81
CA GLN A 801 10.98 3.50 36.75
C GLN A 801 10.34 2.11 36.62
N ASN A 802 9.07 1.99 37.00
CA ASN A 802 8.39 0.70 37.04
C ASN A 802 7.75 0.37 35.70
N ALA A 803 8.29 -0.62 35.00
CA ALA A 803 7.63 -1.21 33.84
C ALA A 803 6.45 -2.08 34.29
N ARG A 804 5.32 -1.93 33.61
CA ARG A 804 4.14 -2.78 33.81
C ARG A 804 3.45 -3.03 32.47
N ILE A 805 2.44 -3.91 32.48
CA ILE A 805 1.56 -4.16 31.35
C ILE A 805 0.13 -3.88 31.79
N ASP A 806 -0.55 -3.02 31.04
CA ASP A 806 -1.91 -2.61 31.29
C ASP A 806 -2.81 -3.03 30.11
N THR A 807 -4.02 -3.49 30.43
CA THR A 807 -5.08 -3.70 29.43
C THR A 807 -5.86 -2.39 29.28
N LEU A 808 -5.80 -1.78 28.10
CA LEU A 808 -6.38 -0.47 27.83
C LEU A 808 -7.51 -0.54 26.81
N ALA A 809 -8.36 0.48 26.81
CA ALA A 809 -9.35 0.68 25.76
C ALA A 809 -8.65 1.13 24.47
N GLY A 810 -8.91 0.39 23.39
CA GLY A 810 -8.55 0.74 22.03
C GLY A 810 -9.60 1.61 21.35
N PRO A 811 -9.37 1.99 20.07
CA PRO A 811 -10.41 2.59 19.26
C PRO A 811 -11.58 1.61 19.07
N PRO A 812 -12.80 2.09 18.87
CA PRO A 812 -13.90 1.21 18.49
C PRO A 812 -13.60 0.51 17.16
N ASP A 813 -14.04 -0.73 17.02
CA ASP A 813 -13.98 -1.43 15.73
C ASP A 813 -14.94 -0.78 14.72
N ARG A 814 -14.94 -1.27 13.48
CA ARG A 814 -15.85 -0.74 12.43
C ARG A 814 -17.34 -0.91 12.76
N ALA A 815 -17.70 -1.76 13.72
CA ALA A 815 -19.07 -1.94 14.21
C ALA A 815 -19.37 -1.06 15.44
N GLY A 816 -18.44 -0.18 15.83
CA GLY A 816 -18.57 0.67 17.00
C GLY A 816 -18.30 -0.05 18.33
N LYS A 817 -17.87 -1.32 18.28
CA LYS A 817 -17.62 -2.11 19.49
C LYS A 817 -16.27 -1.71 20.08
N SER A 818 -16.27 -1.43 21.39
CA SER A 818 -15.02 -1.17 22.12
C SER A 818 -14.04 -2.34 21.97
N GLN A 819 -12.80 -2.02 21.65
CA GLN A 819 -11.69 -2.97 21.60
C GLN A 819 -10.80 -2.75 22.82
N THR A 820 -10.06 -3.79 23.20
CA THR A 820 -8.99 -3.66 24.21
C THR A 820 -7.69 -4.16 23.63
N TYR A 821 -6.58 -3.68 24.19
CA TYR A 821 -5.25 -4.15 23.86
C TYR A 821 -4.35 -4.11 25.08
N GLU A 822 -3.32 -4.94 25.07
CA GLU A 822 -2.26 -4.87 26.07
C GLU A 822 -1.23 -3.82 25.65
N ARG A 823 -0.75 -3.04 26.61
CA ARG A 823 0.31 -2.06 26.43
C ARG A 823 1.29 -2.16 27.58
N VAL A 824 2.57 -2.28 27.26
CA VAL A 824 3.64 -2.06 28.23
C VAL A 824 3.80 -0.57 28.41
N ASP A 825 3.86 -0.11 29.66
CA ASP A 825 4.07 1.29 30.00
C ASP A 825 5.11 1.46 31.11
N ILE A 826 5.87 2.56 31.03
CA ILE A 826 6.79 3.03 32.07
C ILE A 826 6.44 4.51 32.32
N PRO A 827 5.60 4.82 33.33
CA PRO A 827 5.16 6.18 33.59
C PRO A 827 6.16 6.95 34.47
N VAL A 828 6.45 8.20 34.10
CA VAL A 828 7.31 9.13 34.84
C VAL A 828 6.66 10.51 34.89
N ARG A 829 6.64 11.13 36.07
CA ARG A 829 6.26 12.55 36.24
C ARG A 829 7.50 13.40 36.47
N ALA A 830 7.86 14.23 35.50
CA ALA A 830 9.04 15.09 35.56
C ALA A 830 8.89 16.28 34.59
N ALA A 831 9.80 17.25 34.63
CA ALA A 831 9.86 18.29 33.59
C ALA A 831 10.47 17.75 32.29
N GLU A 832 11.45 16.85 32.41
CA GLU A 832 12.05 16.10 31.31
C GLU A 832 12.25 14.65 31.72
N VAL A 833 12.31 13.75 30.74
CA VAL A 833 12.62 12.34 30.97
C VAL A 833 13.65 11.85 29.97
N ARG A 834 14.52 10.95 30.44
CA ARG A 834 15.48 10.23 29.62
C ARG A 834 15.31 8.74 29.89
N TYR A 835 14.59 8.04 29.02
CA TYR A 835 14.40 6.60 29.14
C TYR A 835 15.62 5.86 28.59
N ARG A 836 16.04 4.81 29.31
CA ARG A 836 17.06 3.85 28.86
C ARG A 836 16.50 2.47 29.17
N VAL A 837 15.95 1.81 28.16
CA VAL A 837 15.20 0.57 28.33
C VAL A 837 15.96 -0.55 27.64
N LEU A 838 16.28 -1.61 28.38
CA LEU A 838 16.87 -2.83 27.84
C LEU A 838 15.76 -3.85 27.55
N LEU A 839 15.87 -4.51 26.40
CA LEU A 839 15.02 -5.61 25.96
C LEU A 839 15.86 -6.90 25.98
N LEU A 840 15.74 -7.67 27.06
CA LEU A 840 16.64 -8.77 27.39
C LEU A 840 15.94 -10.12 27.16
N PRO A 841 16.30 -10.88 26.12
CA PRO A 841 15.79 -12.23 25.94
C PRO A 841 16.25 -13.14 27.09
N HIS A 842 15.33 -13.90 27.66
CA HIS A 842 15.60 -14.75 28.82
C HIS A 842 14.90 -16.10 28.71
N ARG A 843 15.36 -17.09 29.47
CA ARG A 843 14.72 -18.39 29.60
C ARG A 843 14.47 -18.73 31.05
N VAL A 844 13.27 -19.19 31.37
CA VAL A 844 12.92 -19.65 32.73
C VAL A 844 13.96 -20.66 33.22
N GLY A 845 14.46 -20.46 34.45
CA GLY A 845 15.48 -21.31 35.07
C GLY A 845 16.93 -20.92 34.74
N SER A 846 17.16 -19.99 33.82
CA SER A 846 18.49 -19.41 33.61
C SER A 846 18.77 -18.32 34.66
N PRO A 847 20.04 -18.07 35.03
CA PRO A 847 20.38 -16.90 35.83
C PRO A 847 19.97 -15.60 35.14
N PHE A 848 19.51 -14.61 35.91
CA PHE A 848 19.26 -13.27 35.38
C PHE A 848 20.56 -12.66 34.82
N PRO A 849 20.47 -11.79 33.79
CA PRO A 849 21.60 -10.98 33.34
C PRO A 849 22.17 -10.16 34.50
N VAL A 850 23.49 -10.06 34.57
CA VAL A 850 24.18 -9.23 35.57
C VAL A 850 24.21 -7.80 35.05
N ILE A 851 23.41 -6.93 35.69
CA ILE A 851 23.31 -5.53 35.32
C ILE A 851 23.69 -4.64 36.50
N THR A 852 24.64 -3.74 36.27
CA THR A 852 24.91 -2.62 37.18
C THR A 852 24.70 -1.32 36.44
N TYR A 853 24.10 -0.33 37.09
CA TYR A 853 23.87 1.00 36.52
C TYR A 853 24.36 2.05 37.52
N ASP A 854 25.24 2.93 37.05
CA ASP A 854 25.70 4.11 37.75
C ASP A 854 24.96 5.32 37.19
N PRO A 855 23.95 5.85 37.91
CA PRO A 855 23.17 6.99 37.44
C PRO A 855 23.98 8.29 37.41
N ALA A 856 25.07 8.41 38.18
CA ALA A 856 25.89 9.61 38.20
C ALA A 856 26.82 9.69 36.98
N ALA A 857 27.30 8.54 36.51
CA ALA A 857 28.12 8.43 35.30
C ALA A 857 27.31 8.14 34.02
N ASP A 858 25.99 7.94 34.14
CA ASP A 858 25.08 7.48 33.08
C ASP A 858 25.68 6.29 32.29
N ARG A 859 26.09 5.27 33.06
CA ARG A 859 26.87 4.12 32.60
C ARG A 859 26.29 2.83 33.14
N ALA A 860 26.13 1.82 32.29
CA ALA A 860 25.69 0.49 32.70
C ALA A 860 26.70 -0.60 32.28
N ILE A 861 26.79 -1.66 33.06
CA ILE A 861 27.44 -2.92 32.66
C ILE A 861 26.34 -3.97 32.50
N VAL A 862 26.27 -4.63 31.33
CA VAL A 862 25.29 -5.68 31.01
C VAL A 862 26.05 -6.91 30.55
N ASP A 863 26.13 -7.95 31.38
CA ASP A 863 26.85 -9.21 31.08
C ASP A 863 28.29 -8.98 30.52
N GLY A 864 28.97 -7.93 31.01
CA GLY A 864 30.34 -7.56 30.63
C GLY A 864 30.44 -6.51 29.51
N ASP A 865 29.34 -6.15 28.87
CA ASP A 865 29.25 -5.00 27.96
C ASP A 865 29.09 -3.72 28.74
N GLU A 866 29.93 -2.74 28.47
CA GLU A 866 29.80 -1.42 29.04
C GLU A 866 29.05 -0.50 28.08
N LEU A 867 27.90 -0.01 28.56
CA LEU A 867 27.04 0.95 27.92
C LEU A 867 27.32 2.33 28.49
N ARG A 868 27.53 3.32 27.62
CA ARG A 868 27.66 4.73 28.00
C ARG A 868 26.59 5.55 27.31
N PHE A 869 25.95 6.42 28.08
CA PHE A 869 24.93 7.34 27.62
C PHE A 869 25.48 8.75 27.81
N THR A 870 25.84 9.42 26.71
CA THR A 870 26.46 10.75 26.78
C THR A 870 25.53 11.77 26.16
N VAL A 871 25.07 12.72 26.97
CA VAL A 871 24.24 13.84 26.49
C VAL A 871 25.11 14.77 25.66
N GLY A 872 24.79 14.90 24.38
CA GLY A 872 25.45 15.83 23.47
C GLY A 872 25.04 17.29 23.72
N THR A 873 25.72 18.22 23.05
CA THR A 873 25.35 19.64 23.06
C THR A 873 24.02 19.92 22.37
N ASP A 874 23.56 19.00 21.54
CA ASP A 874 22.22 18.96 20.93
C ASP A 874 21.16 18.36 21.88
N GLU A 875 21.52 18.14 23.15
CA GLU A 875 20.71 17.53 24.22
C GLU A 875 20.31 16.06 24.01
N ARG A 876 20.66 15.48 22.86
CA ARG A 876 20.44 14.08 22.50
C ARG A 876 21.48 13.18 23.17
N THR A 877 21.01 12.11 23.79
CA THR A 877 21.85 11.06 24.36
C THR A 877 22.45 10.21 23.24
N ARG A 878 23.78 10.21 23.14
CA ARG A 878 24.55 9.26 22.33
C ARG A 878 24.76 7.98 23.11
N PHE A 879 24.49 6.86 22.45
CA PHE A 879 24.65 5.52 22.98
C PHE A 879 25.98 4.93 22.49
N ALA A 880 26.84 4.49 23.40
CA ALA A 880 28.07 3.80 23.05
C ALA A 880 28.16 2.44 23.75
N VAL A 881 28.71 1.45 23.05
CA VAL A 881 28.95 0.09 23.56
C VAL A 881 30.43 -0.20 23.50
N THR A 882 30.99 -0.72 24.59
CA THR A 882 32.34 -1.28 24.65
C THR A 882 32.31 -2.67 25.25
N ARG A 883 33.16 -3.58 24.73
CA ARG A 883 33.33 -4.93 25.26
C ARG A 883 34.81 -5.20 25.44
N ALA A 884 35.23 -5.57 26.65
CA ALA A 884 36.64 -5.79 26.99
C ALA A 884 37.57 -4.62 26.59
N GLY A 885 37.09 -3.38 26.73
CA GLY A 885 37.84 -2.17 26.39
C GLY A 885 37.83 -1.77 24.90
N ALA A 886 37.33 -2.62 24.01
CA ALA A 886 37.16 -2.28 22.59
C ALA A 886 35.84 -1.54 22.37
N SER A 887 35.88 -0.41 21.65
CA SER A 887 34.66 0.28 21.19
C SER A 887 33.98 -0.55 20.11
N LEU A 888 32.74 -0.94 20.37
CA LEU A 888 31.91 -1.71 19.44
C LEU A 888 31.05 -0.81 18.58
N LEU A 889 30.55 0.29 19.16
CA LEU A 889 29.62 1.19 18.49
C LEU A 889 29.53 2.54 19.22
N ILE A 890 29.33 3.61 18.46
CA ILE A 890 28.77 4.87 18.93
C ILE A 890 27.58 5.20 18.02
N SER A 891 26.42 5.47 18.60
CA SER A 891 25.23 5.83 17.83
C SER A 891 25.45 7.18 17.13
N PRO A 892 24.81 7.39 15.96
CA PRO A 892 24.85 8.66 15.25
C PRO A 892 24.46 9.85 16.14
#